data_AF-A0A915ZTM6-F1
#
_entry.id   AF-A0A915ZTM6-F1
#
_cell.length_a   1.000
_cell.length_b   1.000
_cell.length_c   1.000
_cell.angle_alpha   90.00
_cell.angle_beta   90.00
_cell.angle_gamma   90.00
#
_symmetry.space_group_name_H-M   'P 1'
#
loop_
_entity.id
_entity.type
_entity.pdbx_description
1 polymer ?
#
loop_
_entity_poly.entity_id
_entity_poly.type
_entity_poly.pdbx_seq_one_letter_code
_entity_poly.pdbx_strand_id
1 'polypeptide(L)'
;MSFNIAGSSTSDLSLSTVKELNTPEKLNRFLKGRLENIDTHINTLTAQEVDGVAFLEITQEYLTKNLEIPLGPAKKILKLINEIKEEYSTAGIGSLISGIAGLKLQDKKIWVRYNYEYVSLPESVLKIMRVSDVNDLKRTIKAQLNISGNVTIHRGSETLEDSKLVTELHNTEDNAYDIIVTENDDESSSSDEKEEDAKQIEPNRIEEAFQVKYQGTTLETFCSRLKLFHDEWYQQIKPYAPYLTIIQSSGSGKTRLVGELRTKGIYILYICKRHESSSGYPASTPYVQKILETIRDYKFGALLSIAIKEIKNKNWSAEEFWNIQIKDDHKAECNDFWRSVFKSLLQQKKPSSDSRDENFVKKLVHKASIVCCIDEAHELFAKATKAKDDETYFVKWRRQIRDISWVGFFNILLSTSGKIGNFLPPVTQDTRSARSHDFVIFPAYLDVNTMDVLAPLAENVGKEYDYTRVVYLGIPLWGSLAQAGVSLINLVHLASQKIRNFSKKNNDYLANLACMACSLSLEVSPRIAEVDSLIASHMATALGVSLDRTSILCTYPSDPILASGALKGIIDVGWENCLDTLLELFSRGVVEEGERGELVNRILFSKAYADAVRECFPDSPVTYLQKVPLKLFLKSLLREEIDGLDELLNRMGIDEAEIGFNHWTSLLATNQKYVESGGMKFLTENLVIEAYHRHTAFKMPLGFPVIDHIIPFKYNAGYGIISIQNKNSKKTTFGAKDISSLIHPSYSFGKWKKGYKILGIYIDLGLDREKAVESKAELKSRNVPQTRSKNKNNEDKEDVKNDYDQIIYIQGVGSFKCCSKEISERLSKILFTRPWPLDTQWSEFDEKTDLKREDVIKTFLPLVFEQKQSLVDKWQLI
;
A
#
# COMPACT_ATOMS: atom_id res chain seq x y z
N MET A 1 2.29 -36.81 -75.08
CA MET A 1 2.62 -35.48 -75.62
C MET A 1 2.24 -34.46 -74.57
N SER A 2 3.19 -33.58 -74.31
CA SER A 2 3.32 -32.54 -73.30
C SER A 2 2.04 -31.77 -72.98
N PHE A 3 1.68 -31.72 -71.70
CA PHE A 3 1.01 -30.55 -71.12
C PHE A 3 1.82 -30.11 -69.90
N ASN A 4 2.47 -28.95 -70.06
CA ASN A 4 3.07 -28.19 -68.97
C ASN A 4 1.98 -27.85 -67.95
N ILE A 5 2.15 -28.30 -66.71
CA ILE A 5 1.49 -27.68 -65.56
C ILE A 5 2.58 -26.93 -64.82
N ALA A 6 2.42 -25.61 -64.83
CA ALA A 6 3.20 -24.67 -64.06
C ALA A 6 3.28 -25.12 -62.60
N GLY A 7 4.49 -25.02 -62.03
CA GLY A 7 4.66 -25.12 -60.59
C GLY A 7 3.81 -24.05 -59.91
N SER A 8 2.94 -24.46 -59.01
CA SER A 8 2.34 -23.57 -58.03
C SER A 8 2.54 -24.13 -56.63
N SER A 9 3.14 -23.25 -55.82
CA SER A 9 2.92 -23.04 -54.39
C SER A 9 3.25 -24.18 -53.43
N THR A 10 4.36 -23.99 -52.71
CA THR A 10 4.38 -24.04 -51.25
C THR A 10 3.00 -23.74 -50.67
N SER A 11 2.31 -24.72 -50.09
CA SER A 11 1.10 -24.43 -49.33
C SER A 11 1.52 -23.64 -48.09
N ASP A 12 1.07 -22.39 -48.00
CA ASP A 12 1.41 -21.47 -46.91
C ASP A 12 1.06 -22.07 -45.54
N LEU A 13 1.97 -21.92 -44.57
CA LEU A 13 1.76 -22.35 -43.17
C LEU A 13 0.88 -21.35 -42.40
N SER A 14 -0.11 -20.73 -43.06
CA SER A 14 -0.88 -19.65 -42.46
C SER A 14 -1.99 -20.15 -41.54
N LEU A 15 -2.26 -19.40 -40.46
CA LEU A 15 -3.41 -19.62 -39.57
C LEU A 15 -4.74 -19.68 -40.33
N SER A 16 -4.91 -18.88 -41.39
CA SER A 16 -6.08 -18.90 -42.28
C SER A 16 -6.23 -20.22 -43.03
N THR A 17 -5.13 -20.77 -43.56
CA THR A 17 -5.14 -22.04 -44.31
C THR A 17 -5.58 -23.21 -43.43
N VAL A 18 -5.14 -23.23 -42.17
CA VAL A 18 -5.50 -24.30 -41.23
C VAL A 18 -6.96 -24.19 -40.79
N LYS A 19 -7.48 -22.98 -40.59
CA LYS A 19 -8.92 -22.75 -40.29
C LYS A 19 -9.85 -23.19 -41.43
N GLU A 20 -9.39 -23.19 -42.68
CA GLU A 20 -10.17 -23.63 -43.85
C GLU A 20 -10.22 -25.17 -44.01
N LEU A 21 -9.46 -25.94 -43.21
CA LEU A 21 -9.48 -27.40 -43.20
C LEU A 21 -10.68 -27.93 -42.41
N ASN A 22 -11.87 -27.67 -42.95
CA ASN A 22 -13.17 -27.92 -42.34
C ASN A 22 -13.64 -29.38 -42.30
N THR A 23 -12.76 -30.34 -42.63
CA THR A 23 -13.05 -31.76 -42.42
C THR A 23 -11.84 -32.49 -41.80
N PRO A 24 -12.06 -33.49 -40.94
CA PRO A 24 -10.99 -34.25 -40.33
C PRO A 24 -10.03 -34.91 -41.34
N GLU A 25 -10.52 -35.32 -42.52
CA GLU A 25 -9.70 -35.93 -43.58
C GLU A 25 -8.80 -34.91 -44.27
N LYS A 26 -9.27 -33.66 -44.44
CA LYS A 26 -8.46 -32.57 -44.99
C LYS A 26 -7.32 -32.21 -44.03
N LEU A 27 -7.64 -32.10 -42.73
CA LEU A 27 -6.63 -31.89 -41.70
C LEU A 27 -5.64 -33.06 -41.64
N ASN A 28 -6.11 -34.32 -41.67
CA ASN A 28 -5.24 -35.50 -41.66
C ASN A 28 -4.21 -35.47 -42.80
N ARG A 29 -4.67 -35.18 -44.03
CA ARG A 29 -3.80 -35.09 -45.20
C ARG A 29 -2.78 -33.98 -45.06
N PHE A 30 -3.20 -32.82 -44.55
CA PHE A 30 -2.31 -31.70 -44.27
C PHE A 30 -1.24 -32.06 -43.23
N LEU A 31 -1.63 -32.69 -42.12
CA LEU A 31 -0.73 -33.07 -41.03
C LEU A 31 0.27 -34.15 -41.45
N LYS A 32 -0.15 -35.18 -42.20
CA LYS A 32 0.78 -36.21 -42.71
C LYS A 32 1.79 -35.67 -43.73
N GLY A 33 1.42 -34.62 -44.47
CA GLY A 33 2.35 -33.92 -45.35
C GLY A 33 3.39 -33.05 -44.61
N ARG A 34 3.21 -32.82 -43.30
CA ARG A 34 4.04 -31.90 -42.50
C ARG A 34 4.78 -32.59 -41.36
N LEU A 35 4.22 -33.65 -40.81
CA LEU A 35 4.75 -34.34 -39.64
C LEU A 35 5.10 -35.78 -40.01
N GLU A 36 6.39 -36.03 -40.24
CA GLU A 36 6.87 -37.36 -40.58
C GLU A 36 6.94 -38.30 -39.36
N ASN A 37 6.67 -39.59 -39.63
CA ASN A 37 6.82 -40.72 -38.70
C ASN A 37 5.85 -40.72 -37.50
N ILE A 38 4.70 -40.04 -37.59
CA ILE A 38 3.64 -40.07 -36.56
C ILE A 38 2.23 -40.24 -37.13
N ASP A 39 2.09 -40.72 -38.37
CA ASP A 39 0.84 -40.91 -39.11
C ASP A 39 -0.25 -41.67 -38.35
N THR A 40 0.14 -42.68 -37.56
CA THR A 40 -0.77 -43.46 -36.72
C THR A 40 -1.43 -42.61 -35.64
N HIS A 41 -0.70 -41.66 -35.05
CA HIS A 41 -1.21 -40.72 -34.05
C HIS A 41 -2.02 -39.59 -34.68
N ILE A 42 -1.67 -39.17 -35.90
CA ILE A 42 -2.47 -38.21 -36.68
C ILE A 42 -3.84 -38.81 -37.02
N ASN A 43 -3.92 -40.12 -37.31
CA ASN A 43 -5.20 -40.80 -37.52
C ASN A 43 -6.09 -40.80 -36.27
N THR A 44 -5.50 -40.78 -35.06
CA THR A 44 -6.26 -40.68 -33.80
C THR A 44 -7.02 -39.36 -33.71
N LEU A 45 -6.45 -38.25 -34.21
CA LEU A 45 -7.16 -36.95 -34.28
C LEU A 45 -8.36 -37.01 -35.23
N THR A 46 -8.20 -37.71 -36.36
CA THR A 46 -9.28 -37.90 -37.34
C THR A 46 -10.40 -38.79 -36.80
N ALA A 47 -10.06 -39.82 -36.03
CA ALA A 47 -11.05 -40.68 -35.37
C ALA A 47 -11.88 -39.94 -34.29
N GLN A 48 -11.42 -38.78 -33.83
CA GLN A 48 -12.10 -37.91 -32.88
C GLN A 48 -12.78 -36.71 -33.56
N GLU A 49 -12.93 -36.76 -34.88
CA GLU A 49 -13.56 -35.71 -35.69
C GLU A 49 -12.93 -34.31 -35.53
N VAL A 50 -11.62 -34.24 -35.22
CA VAL A 50 -10.91 -32.97 -35.08
C VAL A 50 -10.74 -32.29 -36.44
N ASP A 51 -11.33 -31.11 -36.61
CA ASP A 51 -11.12 -30.22 -37.76
C ASP A 51 -10.00 -29.18 -37.52
N GLY A 52 -9.71 -28.37 -38.53
CA GLY A 52 -8.63 -27.40 -38.45
C GLY A 52 -8.78 -26.30 -37.39
N VAL A 53 -10.01 -25.95 -36.98
CA VAL A 53 -10.24 -24.95 -35.92
C VAL A 53 -10.00 -25.61 -34.57
N ALA A 54 -10.60 -26.79 -34.34
CA ALA A 54 -10.39 -27.56 -33.12
C ALA A 54 -8.91 -27.93 -32.92
N PHE A 55 -8.19 -28.24 -34.00
CA PHE A 55 -6.77 -28.53 -33.97
C PHE A 55 -5.92 -27.41 -33.36
N LEU A 56 -6.26 -26.14 -33.64
CA LEU A 56 -5.52 -24.99 -33.12
C LEU A 56 -5.74 -24.77 -31.63
N GLU A 57 -6.75 -25.39 -31.02
CA GLU A 57 -7.09 -25.24 -29.60
C GLU A 57 -6.60 -26.42 -28.75
N ILE A 58 -6.00 -27.44 -29.38
CA ILE A 58 -5.49 -28.63 -28.69
C ILE A 58 -4.38 -28.27 -27.70
N THR A 59 -4.54 -28.76 -26.47
CA THR A 59 -3.54 -28.65 -25.40
C THR A 59 -2.73 -29.93 -25.25
N GLN A 60 -1.58 -29.83 -24.59
CA GLN A 60 -0.74 -30.99 -24.27
C GLN A 60 -1.47 -32.01 -23.40
N GLU A 61 -2.27 -31.53 -22.46
CA GLU A 61 -3.07 -32.38 -21.59
C GLU A 61 -4.07 -33.21 -22.39
N TYR A 62 -4.75 -32.60 -23.36
CA TYR A 62 -5.68 -33.30 -24.23
C TYR A 62 -5.00 -34.40 -25.07
N LEU A 63 -3.85 -34.12 -25.68
CA LEU A 63 -3.12 -35.12 -26.48
C LEU A 63 -2.66 -36.32 -25.64
N THR A 64 -2.14 -36.06 -24.43
CA THR A 64 -1.47 -37.08 -23.63
C THR A 64 -2.39 -37.82 -22.66
N LYS A 65 -3.38 -37.15 -22.06
CA LYS A 65 -4.31 -37.76 -21.10
C LYS A 65 -5.63 -38.22 -21.71
N ASN A 66 -6.11 -37.54 -22.75
CA ASN A 66 -7.41 -37.87 -23.36
C ASN A 66 -7.27 -38.74 -24.60
N LEU A 67 -6.26 -38.48 -25.45
CA LEU A 67 -6.02 -39.26 -26.67
C LEU A 67 -4.93 -40.33 -26.51
N GLU A 68 -4.31 -40.41 -25.33
CA GLU A 68 -3.22 -41.34 -24.99
C GLU A 68 -2.07 -41.33 -26.02
N ILE A 69 -1.86 -40.19 -26.70
CA ILE A 69 -0.77 -40.04 -27.66
C ILE A 69 0.53 -39.93 -26.87
N PRO A 70 1.56 -40.75 -27.17
CA PRO A 70 2.83 -40.69 -26.46
C PRO A 70 3.46 -39.30 -26.52
N LEU A 71 4.22 -38.95 -25.49
CA LEU A 71 4.75 -37.59 -25.29
C LEU A 71 5.55 -37.05 -26.49
N GLY A 72 6.30 -37.93 -27.19
CA GLY A 72 7.09 -37.54 -28.36
C GLY A 72 6.23 -37.01 -29.53
N PRO A 73 5.30 -37.83 -30.07
CA PRO A 73 4.32 -37.38 -31.06
C PRO A 73 3.48 -36.17 -30.60
N ALA A 74 3.05 -36.15 -29.33
CA ALA A 74 2.27 -35.02 -28.79
C ALA A 74 3.06 -33.70 -28.84
N LYS A 75 4.35 -33.71 -28.49
CA LYS A 75 5.23 -32.54 -28.60
C LYS A 75 5.40 -32.06 -30.06
N LYS A 76 5.49 -32.98 -31.03
CA LYS A 76 5.58 -32.62 -32.46
C LYS A 76 4.31 -31.90 -32.94
N ILE A 77 3.13 -32.38 -32.51
CA ILE A 77 1.85 -31.76 -32.85
C ILE A 77 1.73 -30.36 -32.25
N LEU A 78 2.06 -30.18 -30.97
CA LEU A 78 2.02 -28.87 -30.30
C LEU A 78 3.00 -27.86 -30.88
N LYS A 79 4.20 -28.33 -31.26
CA LYS A 79 5.19 -27.46 -31.90
C LYS A 79 4.63 -26.88 -33.20
N LEU A 80 4.00 -27.70 -34.03
CA LEU A 80 3.37 -27.24 -35.27
C LEU A 80 2.23 -26.23 -35.00
N ILE A 81 1.40 -26.48 -33.97
CA ILE A 81 0.33 -25.54 -33.58
C ILE A 81 0.90 -24.17 -33.19
N ASN A 82 2.00 -24.15 -32.43
CA ASN A 82 2.64 -22.91 -32.02
C ASN A 82 3.31 -22.18 -33.19
N GLU A 83 3.97 -22.91 -34.10
CA GLU A 83 4.55 -22.36 -35.33
C GLU A 83 3.47 -21.66 -36.20
N ILE A 84 2.30 -22.29 -36.37
CA ILE A 84 1.17 -21.70 -37.11
C ILE A 84 0.61 -20.44 -36.43
N LYS A 85 0.63 -20.38 -35.08
CA LYS A 85 0.14 -19.23 -34.30
C LYS A 85 1.14 -18.06 -34.28
N GLU A 86 2.44 -18.35 -34.23
CA GLU A 86 3.49 -17.33 -34.22
C GLU A 86 3.61 -16.59 -35.57
N GLU A 87 3.38 -17.29 -36.69
CA GLU A 87 3.39 -16.67 -38.03
C GLU A 87 2.27 -15.60 -38.20
N TYR A 88 1.16 -15.71 -37.46
CA TYR A 88 0.10 -14.70 -37.44
C TYR A 88 0.45 -13.46 -36.60
N SER A 89 1.24 -13.63 -35.54
CA SER A 89 1.68 -12.53 -34.66
C SER A 89 2.74 -11.63 -35.30
N THR A 90 3.46 -12.15 -36.31
CA THR A 90 4.55 -11.45 -37.00
C THR A 90 4.11 -10.70 -38.26
N ALA A 91 2.89 -10.94 -38.76
CA ALA A 91 2.33 -10.26 -39.93
C ALA A 91 1.98 -8.77 -39.71
N GLY A 92 1.90 -8.29 -38.45
CA GLY A 92 1.67 -6.88 -38.11
C GLY A 92 2.91 -5.98 -38.17
N ILE A 93 4.11 -6.54 -38.34
CA ILE A 93 5.40 -5.81 -38.25
C ILE A 93 6.10 -5.73 -39.64
N GLY A 94 5.54 -6.37 -40.66
CA GLY A 94 6.12 -6.44 -42.01
C GLY A 94 6.28 -5.11 -42.77
N SER A 95 5.64 -4.02 -42.32
CA SER A 95 5.73 -2.71 -42.99
C SER A 95 6.97 -1.88 -42.61
N LEU A 96 7.74 -2.27 -41.59
CA LEU A 96 8.91 -1.50 -41.12
C LEU A 96 10.27 -2.14 -41.43
N ILE A 97 10.31 -3.39 -41.91
CA ILE A 97 11.56 -4.14 -42.12
C ILE A 97 12.08 -4.07 -43.57
N SER A 98 11.29 -3.57 -44.54
CA SER A 98 11.75 -3.47 -45.94
C SER A 98 12.86 -2.42 -46.17
N GLY A 99 13.24 -1.63 -45.16
CA GLY A 99 14.28 -0.61 -45.24
C GLY A 99 15.67 -1.02 -44.76
N ILE A 100 15.83 -2.20 -44.14
CA ILE A 100 17.11 -2.62 -43.51
C ILE A 100 17.59 -3.98 -44.09
N ALA A 101 17.20 -4.30 -45.31
CA ALA A 101 17.78 -5.43 -46.05
C ALA A 101 19.12 -5.01 -46.66
N GLY A 102 20.17 -4.94 -45.85
CA GLY A 102 21.48 -4.51 -46.35
C GLY A 102 22.69 -4.63 -45.44
N LEU A 103 22.65 -5.29 -44.29
CA LEU A 103 23.85 -5.61 -43.50
C LEU A 103 23.62 -6.90 -42.67
N LYS A 104 24.28 -8.00 -43.05
CA LYS A 104 24.34 -9.22 -42.22
C LYS A 104 25.18 -8.92 -40.96
N LEU A 105 24.52 -8.62 -39.85
CA LEU A 105 25.09 -8.77 -38.50
C LEU A 105 24.51 -10.05 -37.91
N GLN A 106 25.32 -11.11 -37.82
CA GLN A 106 24.94 -12.30 -37.05
C GLN A 106 24.88 -11.89 -35.58
N ASP A 107 23.69 -11.98 -34.97
CA ASP A 107 23.51 -11.75 -33.55
C ASP A 107 24.37 -12.75 -32.77
N LYS A 108 25.21 -12.26 -31.84
CA LYS A 108 26.06 -13.13 -31.05
C LYS A 108 25.19 -13.98 -30.13
N LYS A 109 25.60 -15.20 -29.85
CA LYS A 109 24.80 -16.15 -29.05
C LYS A 109 25.63 -16.73 -27.90
N ILE A 110 24.93 -17.13 -26.85
CA ILE A 110 25.46 -17.99 -25.79
C ILE A 110 24.76 -19.34 -25.90
N TRP A 111 25.54 -20.38 -26.10
CA TRP A 111 25.14 -21.77 -26.14
C TRP A 111 25.40 -22.41 -24.79
N VAL A 112 24.37 -23.04 -24.25
CA VAL A 112 24.41 -23.85 -23.04
C VAL A 112 23.92 -25.26 -23.34
N ARG A 113 24.47 -26.24 -22.62
CA ARG A 113 24.12 -27.65 -22.73
C ARG A 113 23.55 -28.15 -21.41
N TYR A 114 22.33 -28.69 -21.45
CA TYR A 114 21.65 -29.27 -20.30
C TYR A 114 20.99 -30.58 -20.72
N ASN A 115 21.20 -31.68 -19.97
CA ASN A 115 20.66 -33.01 -20.29
C ASN A 115 20.87 -33.45 -21.75
N TYR A 116 22.06 -33.19 -22.30
CA TYR A 116 22.44 -33.48 -23.70
C TYR A 116 21.73 -32.64 -24.79
N GLU A 117 20.92 -31.64 -24.42
CA GLU A 117 20.33 -30.68 -25.36
C GLU A 117 21.09 -29.35 -25.36
N TYR A 118 21.25 -28.76 -26.55
CA TYR A 118 21.88 -27.45 -26.75
C TYR A 118 20.82 -26.35 -26.87
N VAL A 119 20.99 -25.28 -26.11
CA VAL A 119 20.09 -24.13 -26.12
C VAL A 119 20.89 -22.87 -26.39
N SER A 120 20.45 -22.10 -27.39
CA SER A 120 21.08 -20.84 -27.78
C SER A 120 20.30 -19.63 -27.26
N LEU A 121 21.00 -18.68 -26.65
CA LEU A 121 20.49 -17.42 -26.12
C LEU A 121 21.09 -16.27 -26.95
N PRO A 122 20.31 -15.64 -27.85
CA PRO A 122 20.81 -14.51 -28.65
C PRO A 122 21.03 -13.25 -27.81
N GLU A 123 22.09 -12.49 -28.10
CA GLU A 123 22.46 -11.28 -27.38
C GLU A 123 21.35 -10.22 -27.43
N SER A 124 20.61 -10.14 -28.54
CA SER A 124 19.42 -9.27 -28.65
C SER A 124 18.33 -9.61 -27.62
N VAL A 125 18.08 -10.91 -27.39
CA VAL A 125 17.10 -11.39 -26.40
C VAL A 125 17.59 -11.13 -24.98
N LEU A 126 18.87 -11.40 -24.71
CA LEU A 126 19.48 -11.13 -23.41
C LEU A 126 19.45 -9.64 -23.07
N LYS A 127 19.64 -8.74 -24.05
CA LYS A 127 19.49 -7.28 -23.88
C LYS A 127 18.05 -6.87 -23.57
N ILE A 128 17.06 -7.44 -24.26
CA ILE A 128 15.63 -7.19 -23.98
C ILE A 128 15.27 -7.64 -22.57
N MET A 129 15.80 -8.79 -22.14
CA MET A 129 15.59 -9.36 -20.81
C MET A 129 16.46 -8.71 -19.73
N ARG A 130 17.31 -7.74 -20.08
CA ARG A 130 18.25 -7.03 -19.18
C ARG A 130 19.20 -7.97 -18.43
N VAL A 131 19.63 -9.05 -19.07
CA VAL A 131 20.56 -10.04 -18.51
C VAL A 131 21.99 -9.51 -18.62
N SER A 132 22.62 -9.20 -17.48
CA SER A 132 23.89 -8.48 -17.45
C SER A 132 25.10 -9.33 -17.03
N ASP A 133 24.89 -10.26 -16.10
CA ASP A 133 25.93 -11.15 -15.55
C ASP A 133 25.51 -12.63 -15.52
N VAL A 134 26.41 -13.50 -15.08
CA VAL A 134 26.18 -14.95 -15.00
C VAL A 134 25.02 -15.28 -14.05
N ASN A 135 24.79 -14.49 -13.00
CA ASN A 135 23.67 -14.71 -12.08
C ASN A 135 22.31 -14.46 -12.74
N ASP A 136 22.19 -13.36 -13.49
CA ASP A 136 21.00 -13.08 -14.32
C ASP A 136 20.79 -14.17 -15.38
N LEU A 137 21.89 -14.63 -15.98
CA LEU A 137 21.88 -15.70 -16.99
C LEU A 137 21.39 -17.03 -16.39
N LYS A 138 21.82 -17.40 -15.18
CA LYS A 138 21.35 -18.59 -14.45
C LYS A 138 19.83 -18.54 -14.23
N ARG A 139 19.28 -17.40 -13.82
CA ARG A 139 17.84 -17.21 -13.62
C ARG A 139 17.07 -17.37 -14.92
N THR A 140 17.57 -16.76 -15.99
CA THR A 140 16.98 -16.84 -17.33
C THR A 140 16.94 -18.29 -17.84
N ILE A 141 18.04 -19.02 -17.65
CA ILE A 141 18.14 -20.45 -17.98
C ILE A 141 17.18 -21.28 -17.13
N LYS A 142 17.07 -21.02 -15.81
CA LYS A 142 16.11 -21.72 -14.94
C LYS A 142 14.68 -21.55 -15.41
N ALA A 143 14.28 -20.33 -15.76
CA ALA A 143 12.94 -20.04 -16.26
C ALA A 143 12.69 -20.69 -17.63
N GLN A 144 13.65 -20.61 -18.55
CA GLN A 144 13.49 -21.12 -19.91
C GLN A 144 13.53 -22.66 -19.99
N LEU A 145 14.32 -23.31 -19.14
CA LEU A 145 14.45 -24.77 -19.09
C LEU A 145 13.59 -25.42 -17.99
N ASN A 146 12.82 -24.62 -17.25
CA ASN A 146 11.96 -25.03 -16.15
C ASN A 146 12.70 -25.88 -15.09
N ILE A 147 13.87 -25.39 -14.65
CA ILE A 147 14.74 -26.08 -13.67
C ILE A 147 14.40 -25.62 -12.25
N SER A 148 14.08 -26.57 -11.37
CA SER A 148 13.74 -26.32 -9.96
C SER A 148 14.97 -26.10 -9.05
N GLY A 149 16.05 -26.87 -9.26
CA GLY A 149 17.26 -26.82 -8.42
C GLY A 149 18.20 -25.63 -8.68
N ASN A 150 19.29 -25.55 -7.93
CA ASN A 150 20.31 -24.51 -8.12
C ASN A 150 21.15 -24.80 -9.36
N VAL A 151 21.27 -23.81 -10.24
CA VAL A 151 21.96 -23.93 -11.52
C VAL A 151 23.38 -23.38 -11.41
N THR A 152 24.33 -24.19 -11.87
CA THR A 152 25.74 -23.84 -11.95
C THR A 152 26.20 -23.99 -13.40
N ILE A 153 26.94 -23.01 -13.93
CA ILE A 153 27.35 -22.97 -15.34
C ILE A 153 28.86 -23.18 -15.42
N HIS A 154 29.30 -24.15 -16.21
CA HIS A 154 30.69 -24.59 -16.28
C HIS A 154 31.22 -24.64 -17.71
N ARG A 155 32.53 -24.50 -17.87
CA ARG A 155 33.25 -24.79 -19.11
C ARG A 155 34.38 -25.76 -18.81
N GLY A 156 34.23 -27.02 -19.21
CA GLY A 156 35.18 -28.07 -18.80
C GLY A 156 35.18 -28.22 -17.27
N SER A 157 36.33 -28.04 -16.62
CA SER A 157 36.46 -28.11 -15.15
C SER A 157 36.27 -26.78 -14.42
N GLU A 158 36.08 -25.67 -15.15
CA GLU A 158 35.99 -24.32 -14.58
C GLU A 158 34.53 -23.89 -14.38
N THR A 159 34.21 -23.34 -13.21
CA THR A 159 32.87 -22.79 -12.90
C THR A 159 32.86 -21.29 -13.16
N LEU A 160 31.83 -20.78 -13.84
CA LEU A 160 31.71 -19.35 -14.07
C LEU A 160 31.33 -18.60 -12.78
N GLU A 161 32.08 -17.55 -12.44
CA GLU A 161 31.76 -16.64 -11.35
C GLU A 161 30.50 -15.81 -11.65
N ASP A 162 29.65 -15.61 -10.64
CA ASP A 162 28.33 -14.96 -10.78
C ASP A 162 28.41 -13.52 -11.29
N SER A 163 29.48 -12.79 -10.95
CA SER A 163 29.71 -11.41 -11.36
C SER A 163 30.29 -11.25 -12.78
N LYS A 164 30.52 -12.34 -13.51
CA LYS A 164 31.14 -12.27 -14.84
C LYS A 164 30.12 -11.77 -15.87
N LEU A 165 30.54 -10.82 -16.71
CA LEU A 165 29.65 -10.18 -17.68
C LEU A 165 29.25 -11.11 -18.82
N VAL A 166 27.97 -11.11 -19.16
CA VAL A 166 27.37 -11.97 -20.21
C VAL A 166 27.94 -11.66 -21.59
N THR A 167 28.34 -10.41 -21.83
CA THR A 167 28.99 -9.97 -23.08
C THR A 167 30.31 -10.68 -23.38
N GLU A 168 30.97 -11.24 -22.36
CA GLU A 168 32.22 -11.99 -22.46
C GLU A 168 32.02 -13.50 -22.66
N LEU A 169 30.77 -13.97 -22.63
CA LEU A 169 30.45 -15.41 -22.63
C LEU A 169 30.00 -15.94 -23.99
N HIS A 170 30.02 -15.13 -25.04
CA HIS A 170 29.63 -15.58 -26.38
C HIS A 170 30.47 -16.77 -26.86
N ASN A 171 29.81 -17.79 -27.39
CA ASN A 171 30.41 -19.05 -27.78
C ASN A 171 29.64 -19.67 -28.96
N THR A 172 30.01 -20.88 -29.36
CA THR A 172 29.41 -21.67 -30.43
C THR A 172 28.80 -22.95 -29.86
N GLU A 173 27.95 -23.64 -30.64
CA GLU A 173 27.35 -24.91 -30.22
C GLU A 173 28.42 -25.96 -29.83
N ASP A 174 29.51 -26.02 -30.60
CA ASP A 174 30.65 -26.94 -30.35
C ASP A 174 31.39 -26.70 -29.03
N ASN A 175 31.22 -25.54 -28.38
CA ASN A 175 31.86 -25.21 -27.10
C ASN A 175 30.86 -24.59 -26.10
N ALA A 176 29.63 -25.12 -26.10
CA ALA A 176 28.57 -24.76 -25.17
C ALA A 176 29.00 -24.92 -23.70
N TYR A 177 28.46 -24.07 -22.81
CA TYR A 177 28.65 -24.21 -21.37
C TYR A 177 27.75 -25.31 -20.80
N ASP A 178 28.27 -26.12 -19.89
CA ASP A 178 27.51 -27.18 -19.23
C ASP A 178 26.72 -26.64 -18.03
N ILE A 179 25.46 -27.05 -17.93
CA ILE A 179 24.58 -26.75 -16.81
C ILE A 179 24.51 -27.95 -15.86
N ILE A 180 24.87 -27.73 -14.60
CA ILE A 180 24.74 -28.71 -13.52
C ILE A 180 23.71 -28.20 -12.51
N VAL A 181 22.76 -29.07 -12.15
CA VAL A 181 21.71 -28.80 -11.17
C VAL A 181 22.02 -29.57 -9.89
N THR A 182 22.07 -28.87 -8.76
CA THR A 182 22.18 -29.50 -7.44
C THR A 182 20.81 -29.53 -6.76
N GLU A 183 20.42 -30.71 -6.27
CA GLU A 183 19.21 -30.91 -5.46
C GLU A 183 19.52 -30.51 -4.02
N ASN A 184 18.73 -29.61 -3.43
CA ASN A 184 18.86 -29.25 -2.02
C ASN A 184 18.13 -30.31 -1.19
N ASP A 185 18.89 -31.19 -0.54
CA ASP A 185 18.45 -31.89 0.66
C ASP A 185 18.52 -30.93 1.86
N ASP A 186 17.58 -31.12 2.78
CA ASP A 186 17.46 -30.54 4.14
C ASP A 186 16.66 -29.25 4.36
N GLU A 187 15.52 -29.47 5.04
CA GLU A 187 14.81 -28.54 5.91
C GLU A 187 15.78 -27.79 6.85
N SER A 188 16.12 -26.56 6.52
CA SER A 188 16.43 -25.55 7.53
C SER A 188 16.01 -24.18 7.03
N SER A 189 15.19 -23.51 7.83
CA SER A 189 14.77 -22.14 7.65
C SER A 189 15.99 -21.21 7.59
N SER A 190 16.39 -20.79 6.38
CA SER A 190 17.20 -19.59 6.18
C SER A 190 16.36 -18.50 5.53
N SER A 191 16.59 -17.29 6.03
CA SER A 191 15.76 -16.09 5.93
C SER A 191 15.98 -15.28 4.65
N ASP A 192 16.45 -15.91 3.57
CA ASP A 192 17.06 -15.16 2.45
C ASP A 192 16.10 -14.87 1.28
N GLU A 193 14.86 -15.38 1.30
CA GLU A 193 13.86 -15.10 0.26
C GLU A 193 12.99 -13.85 0.50
N LYS A 194 13.23 -13.10 1.58
CA LYS A 194 12.41 -11.93 1.94
C LYS A 194 12.73 -10.63 1.19
N GLU A 195 13.71 -10.59 0.30
CA GLU A 195 14.28 -9.31 -0.16
C GLU A 195 14.53 -9.13 -1.66
N GLU A 196 14.20 -10.08 -2.53
CA GLU A 196 14.49 -9.91 -3.97
C GLU A 196 13.50 -8.99 -4.70
N ASP A 197 12.25 -8.87 -4.24
CA ASP A 197 11.23 -8.07 -4.94
C ASP A 197 11.24 -6.57 -4.57
N ALA A 198 12.08 -6.18 -3.60
CA ALA A 198 12.35 -4.77 -3.30
C ALA A 198 13.42 -4.15 -4.23
N LYS A 199 14.08 -4.94 -5.09
CA LYS A 199 15.10 -4.47 -6.05
C LYS A 199 14.54 -3.62 -7.21
N GLN A 200 13.24 -3.36 -7.27
CA GLN A 200 12.66 -2.52 -8.34
C GLN A 200 12.99 -1.03 -8.22
N ILE A 201 13.42 -0.55 -7.05
CA ILE A 201 13.85 0.84 -6.86
C ILE A 201 15.35 0.85 -6.61
N GLU A 202 16.10 1.41 -7.55
CA GLU A 202 17.55 1.58 -7.43
C GLU A 202 17.90 2.36 -6.14
N PRO A 203 18.88 1.90 -5.33
CA PRO A 203 19.28 2.58 -4.08
C PRO A 203 19.49 4.09 -4.23
N ASN A 204 20.06 4.51 -5.36
CA ASN A 204 20.26 5.93 -5.71
C ASN A 204 18.96 6.73 -5.70
N ARG A 205 17.84 6.15 -6.14
CA ARG A 205 16.53 6.83 -6.16
C ARG A 205 15.95 7.02 -4.77
N ILE A 206 16.24 6.12 -3.83
CA ILE A 206 15.78 6.25 -2.44
C ILE A 206 16.54 7.40 -1.75
N GLU A 207 17.84 7.50 -1.99
CA GLU A 207 18.65 8.63 -1.55
C GLU A 207 18.15 9.94 -2.18
N GLU A 208 17.99 9.99 -3.50
CA GLU A 208 17.43 11.17 -4.21
C GLU A 208 16.07 11.59 -3.65
N ALA A 209 15.17 10.64 -3.41
CA ALA A 209 13.88 10.89 -2.78
C ALA A 209 14.04 11.47 -1.37
N PHE A 210 15.00 10.98 -0.57
CA PHE A 210 15.28 11.53 0.76
C PHE A 210 15.82 12.96 0.70
N GLN A 211 16.45 13.38 -0.40
CA GLN A 211 17.01 14.73 -0.58
C GLN A 211 16.01 15.75 -1.15
N VAL A 212 14.78 15.34 -1.51
CA VAL A 212 13.70 16.24 -1.93
C VAL A 212 13.55 17.41 -0.95
N LYS A 213 13.30 18.63 -1.45
CA LYS A 213 13.23 19.85 -0.61
C LYS A 213 12.21 19.68 0.51
N TYR A 214 12.63 19.96 1.76
CA TYR A 214 11.76 19.93 2.93
C TYR A 214 10.60 20.94 2.78
N GLN A 215 9.40 20.53 3.19
CA GLN A 215 8.17 21.33 3.12
C GLN A 215 7.44 21.31 4.47
N GLY A 216 6.53 22.26 4.67
CA GLY A 216 5.70 22.37 5.87
C GLY A 216 6.37 23.09 7.04
N THR A 217 5.67 23.14 8.17
CA THR A 217 6.07 23.89 9.39
C THR A 217 6.34 22.97 10.59
N THR A 218 6.38 21.65 10.38
CA THR A 218 6.54 20.65 11.44
C THR A 218 7.87 20.84 12.18
N LEU A 219 8.93 21.26 11.48
CA LEU A 219 10.25 21.53 12.06
C LEU A 219 10.20 22.64 13.11
N GLU A 220 9.53 23.75 12.83
CA GLU A 220 9.40 24.89 13.75
C GLU A 220 8.69 24.49 15.03
N THR A 221 7.57 23.78 14.91
CA THR A 221 6.80 23.23 16.04
C THR A 221 7.65 22.25 16.83
N PHE A 222 8.36 21.35 16.15
CA PHE A 222 9.21 20.36 16.78
C PHE A 222 10.38 20.98 17.54
N CYS A 223 11.05 21.97 16.97
CA CYS A 223 12.15 22.68 17.64
C CYS A 223 11.69 23.38 18.92
N SER A 224 10.51 24.02 18.87
CA SER A 224 9.92 24.70 20.03
C SER A 224 9.61 23.72 21.15
N ARG A 225 9.07 22.55 20.83
CA ARG A 225 8.77 21.48 21.80
C ARG A 225 10.02 20.79 22.32
N LEU A 226 10.99 20.52 21.47
CA LEU A 226 12.27 19.94 21.87
C LEU A 226 12.97 20.84 22.90
N LYS A 227 12.91 22.16 22.70
CA LYS A 227 13.41 23.13 23.69
C LYS A 227 12.63 23.06 25.00
N LEU A 228 11.30 22.99 24.94
CA LEU A 228 10.46 22.82 26.14
C LEU A 228 10.83 21.56 26.92
N PHE A 229 10.92 20.40 26.26
CA PHE A 229 11.30 19.14 26.92
C PHE A 229 12.71 19.19 27.49
N HIS A 230 13.65 19.83 26.79
CA HIS A 230 15.00 20.05 27.30
C HIS A 230 14.98 20.92 28.56
N ASP A 231 14.26 22.04 28.54
CA ASP A 231 14.16 22.99 29.67
C ASP A 231 13.49 22.32 30.89
N GLU A 232 12.41 21.55 30.70
CA GLU A 232 11.73 20.82 31.78
C GLU A 232 12.64 19.77 32.44
N TRP A 233 13.37 19.02 31.62
CA TRP A 233 14.36 18.07 32.11
C TRP A 233 15.50 18.78 32.85
N TYR A 234 16.07 19.82 32.24
CA TYR A 234 17.23 20.53 32.79
C TYR A 234 16.90 21.25 34.11
N GLN A 235 15.74 21.87 34.21
CA GLN A 235 15.26 22.52 35.43
C GLN A 235 14.81 21.53 36.52
N GLN A 236 14.76 20.22 36.19
CA GLN A 236 14.30 19.17 37.10
C GLN A 236 12.89 19.44 37.65
N ILE A 237 11.98 20.00 36.84
CA ILE A 237 10.58 20.26 37.23
C ILE A 237 9.91 18.96 37.69
N LYS A 238 10.19 17.88 36.95
CA LYS A 238 10.00 16.49 37.37
C LYS A 238 11.30 15.73 37.04
N PRO A 239 11.58 14.60 37.68
CA PRO A 239 12.77 13.77 37.40
C PRO A 239 12.65 13.06 36.04
N TYR A 240 12.63 13.80 34.94
CA TYR A 240 12.52 13.24 33.60
C TYR A 240 13.82 12.55 33.15
N ALA A 241 13.71 11.46 32.39
CA ALA A 241 14.85 10.95 31.63
C ALA A 241 15.12 11.86 30.40
N PRO A 242 16.39 12.12 30.01
CA PRO A 242 16.74 13.05 28.93
C PRO A 242 16.52 12.47 27.52
N TYR A 243 15.35 11.90 27.27
CA TYR A 243 15.00 11.38 25.95
C TYR A 243 13.54 11.59 25.58
N LEU A 244 13.29 11.75 24.28
CA LEU A 244 11.96 11.74 23.68
C LEU A 244 11.86 10.56 22.70
N THR A 245 10.70 9.93 22.62
CA THR A 245 10.42 8.89 21.62
C THR A 245 9.47 9.44 20.56
N ILE A 246 9.88 9.37 19.29
CA ILE A 246 9.03 9.68 18.13
C ILE A 246 8.51 8.37 17.55
N ILE A 247 7.19 8.23 17.47
CA ILE A 247 6.54 6.98 17.07
C ILE A 247 5.61 7.27 15.90
N GLN A 248 5.88 6.65 14.76
CA GLN A 248 5.04 6.74 13.58
C GLN A 248 5.41 5.64 12.57
N SER A 249 4.50 5.34 11.64
CA SER A 249 4.76 4.40 10.54
C SER A 249 5.97 4.79 9.68
N SER A 250 6.47 3.83 8.89
CA SER A 250 7.50 4.07 7.87
C SER A 250 7.02 5.09 6.84
N GLY A 251 7.93 5.91 6.29
CA GLY A 251 7.60 6.90 5.26
C GLY A 251 6.96 8.21 5.75
N SER A 252 6.64 8.33 7.04
CA SER A 252 6.08 9.55 7.67
C SER A 252 7.06 10.72 7.82
N GLY A 253 8.35 10.52 7.55
CA GLY A 253 9.36 11.58 7.64
C GLY A 253 10.02 11.76 9.01
N LYS A 254 9.93 10.79 9.94
CA LYS A 254 10.62 10.84 11.25
C LYS A 254 12.12 11.19 11.15
N THR A 255 12.86 10.38 10.40
CA THR A 255 14.31 10.56 10.21
C THR A 255 14.63 11.86 9.49
N ARG A 256 13.76 12.27 8.56
CA ARG A 256 13.86 13.55 7.87
C ARG A 256 13.69 14.73 8.83
N LEU A 257 12.66 14.71 9.68
CA LEU A 257 12.39 15.74 10.69
C LEU A 257 13.59 15.95 11.63
N VAL A 258 14.17 14.85 12.13
CA VAL A 258 15.37 14.93 12.99
C VAL A 258 16.57 15.47 12.20
N GLY A 259 16.78 14.99 10.97
CA GLY A 259 17.85 15.49 10.11
C GLY A 259 17.75 16.99 9.86
N GLU A 260 16.55 17.54 9.69
CA GLU A 260 16.33 18.98 9.44
C GLU A 260 16.66 19.88 10.64
N LEU A 261 16.85 19.35 11.85
CA LEU A 261 17.38 20.11 12.99
C LEU A 261 18.74 20.76 12.68
N ARG A 262 19.52 20.20 11.73
CA ARG A 262 20.80 20.75 11.27
C ARG A 262 20.66 22.18 10.75
N THR A 263 19.52 22.49 10.12
CA THR A 263 19.22 23.84 9.56
C THR A 263 18.99 24.88 10.65
N LYS A 264 18.73 24.44 11.89
CA LYS A 264 18.61 25.31 13.08
C LYS A 264 19.91 25.36 13.89
N GLY A 265 21.02 24.83 13.35
CA GLY A 265 22.33 24.81 14.01
C GLY A 265 22.47 23.75 15.10
N ILE A 266 21.60 22.73 15.13
CA ILE A 266 21.66 21.62 16.08
C ILE A 266 22.44 20.48 15.44
N TYR A 267 23.47 19.99 16.12
CA TYR A 267 24.24 18.82 15.67
C TYR A 267 23.48 17.54 15.99
N ILE A 268 23.39 16.62 15.03
CA ILE A 268 22.74 15.31 15.22
C ILE A 268 23.81 14.23 15.15
N LEU A 269 24.07 13.55 16.28
CA LEU A 269 24.80 12.28 16.27
C LEU A 269 23.79 11.17 15.99
N TYR A 270 23.78 10.69 14.76
CA TYR A 270 22.81 9.73 14.24
C TYR A 270 23.35 8.30 14.31
N ILE A 271 22.64 7.43 15.01
CA ILE A 271 22.97 6.02 15.22
C ILE A 271 21.79 5.19 14.72
N CYS A 272 21.98 4.42 13.67
CA CYS A 272 20.97 3.57 13.06
C CYS A 272 21.49 2.14 13.01
N LYS A 273 20.78 1.19 13.64
CA LYS A 273 21.06 -0.24 13.50
C LYS A 273 20.05 -0.86 12.54
N ARG A 274 20.30 -0.65 11.25
CA ARG A 274 19.53 -1.30 10.18
C ARG A 274 20.24 -2.60 9.78
N HIS A 275 19.47 -3.61 9.36
CA HIS A 275 20.02 -4.83 8.76
C HIS A 275 20.79 -4.50 7.48
N GLU A 276 21.91 -5.18 7.20
CA GLU A 276 22.81 -4.85 6.09
C GLU A 276 22.14 -5.00 4.71
N SER A 277 21.16 -5.89 4.59
CA SER A 277 20.42 -6.13 3.35
C SER A 277 19.16 -5.24 3.18
N SER A 278 18.83 -4.42 4.19
CA SER A 278 17.63 -3.59 4.18
C SER A 278 17.69 -2.50 3.10
N SER A 279 16.60 -2.34 2.35
CA SER A 279 16.42 -1.28 1.35
C SER A 279 16.07 0.11 1.91
N GLY A 280 16.05 0.28 3.24
CA GLY A 280 15.69 1.56 3.86
C GLY A 280 16.86 2.55 3.95
N TYR A 281 16.54 3.84 3.91
CA TYR A 281 17.50 4.94 4.00
C TYR A 281 17.19 5.84 5.22
N PRO A 282 18.20 6.39 5.93
CA PRO A 282 19.65 6.18 5.75
C PRO A 282 20.13 4.76 6.08
N ALA A 283 21.32 4.43 5.58
CA ALA A 283 22.00 3.16 5.83
C ALA A 283 22.40 2.96 7.31
N SER A 284 22.84 1.75 7.64
CA SER A 284 23.30 1.40 8.99
C SER A 284 24.57 2.15 9.37
N THR A 285 24.67 2.61 10.63
CA THR A 285 25.85 3.34 11.11
C THR A 285 27.09 2.43 11.14
N PRO A 286 28.25 2.91 10.66
CA PRO A 286 29.49 2.15 10.79
C PRO A 286 29.77 1.72 12.23
N TYR A 287 30.16 0.45 12.41
CA TYR A 287 30.48 -0.14 13.71
C TYR A 287 29.32 -0.11 14.73
N VAL A 288 28.05 -0.02 14.29
CA VAL A 288 26.90 0.09 15.20
C VAL A 288 26.83 -0.99 16.28
N GLN A 289 27.26 -2.22 15.97
CA GLN A 289 27.32 -3.28 16.97
C GLN A 289 28.31 -2.96 18.10
N LYS A 290 29.48 -2.38 17.78
CA LYS A 290 30.46 -1.92 18.78
C LYS A 290 29.91 -0.74 19.59
N ILE A 291 29.11 0.14 18.97
CA ILE A 291 28.41 1.22 19.68
C ILE A 291 27.48 0.62 20.74
N LEU A 292 26.67 -0.38 20.37
CA LEU A 292 25.79 -1.08 21.33
C LEU A 292 26.59 -1.80 22.43
N GLU A 293 27.73 -2.40 22.11
CA GLU A 293 28.61 -3.00 23.11
C GLU A 293 29.10 -1.97 24.14
N THR A 294 29.32 -0.71 23.76
CA THR A 294 29.62 0.34 24.75
C THR A 294 28.47 0.59 25.72
N ILE A 295 27.21 0.40 25.29
CA ILE A 295 26.04 0.46 26.18
C ILE A 295 26.08 -0.72 27.16
N ARG A 296 26.36 -1.94 26.68
CA ARG A 296 26.51 -3.14 27.53
C ARG A 296 27.58 -2.93 28.60
N ASP A 297 28.70 -2.34 28.21
CA ASP A 297 29.91 -2.20 29.01
C ASP A 297 29.94 -0.91 29.85
N TYR A 298 28.83 -0.18 29.95
CA TYR A 298 28.68 1.07 30.70
C TYR A 298 29.66 2.19 30.27
N LYS A 299 29.95 2.28 28.97
CA LYS A 299 30.88 3.24 28.35
C LYS A 299 30.20 4.21 27.38
N PHE A 300 28.87 4.23 27.30
CA PHE A 300 28.16 5.04 26.32
C PHE A 300 28.37 6.55 26.52
N GLY A 301 28.35 7.03 27.77
CA GLY A 301 28.64 8.45 28.06
C GLY A 301 30.06 8.87 27.63
N ALA A 302 31.04 7.99 27.81
CA ALA A 302 32.41 8.22 27.35
C ALA A 302 32.48 8.25 25.81
N LEU A 303 31.81 7.31 25.14
CA LEU A 303 31.68 7.30 23.68
C LEU A 303 31.11 8.63 23.16
N LEU A 304 30.01 9.11 23.73
CA LEU A 304 29.39 10.39 23.36
C LEU A 304 30.36 11.57 23.55
N SER A 305 31.04 11.63 24.70
CA SER A 305 31.98 12.73 24.97
C SER A 305 33.13 12.79 23.98
N ILE A 306 33.65 11.62 23.56
CA ILE A 306 34.73 11.52 22.57
C ILE A 306 34.21 11.89 21.19
N ALA A 307 33.02 11.40 20.81
CA ALA A 307 32.39 11.77 19.54
C ALA A 307 32.21 13.28 19.42
N ILE A 308 31.74 13.96 20.48
CA ILE A 308 31.57 15.42 20.50
C ILE A 308 32.91 16.15 20.34
N LYS A 309 33.97 15.68 21.02
CA LYS A 309 35.32 16.23 20.87
C LYS A 309 35.85 16.04 19.44
N GLU A 310 35.63 14.87 18.85
CA GLU A 310 36.06 14.59 17.47
C GLU A 310 35.33 15.47 16.45
N ILE A 311 34.01 15.67 16.59
CA ILE A 311 33.24 16.61 15.76
C ILE A 311 33.86 18.01 15.83
N LYS A 312 34.20 18.47 17.05
CA LYS A 312 34.83 19.77 17.25
C LYS A 312 36.24 19.85 16.65
N ASN A 313 37.06 18.80 16.84
CA ASN A 313 38.43 18.72 16.31
C ASN A 313 38.45 18.81 14.78
N LYS A 314 37.46 18.22 14.11
CA LYS A 314 37.30 18.26 12.66
C LYS A 314 36.70 19.57 12.15
N ASN A 315 36.18 20.41 13.05
CA ASN A 315 35.58 21.72 12.75
C ASN A 315 34.42 21.65 11.74
N TRP A 316 33.62 20.59 11.80
CA TRP A 316 32.43 20.45 10.95
C TRP A 316 31.27 21.31 11.45
N SER A 317 30.50 21.87 10.51
CA SER A 317 29.18 22.44 10.76
C SER A 317 28.14 21.34 11.02
N ALA A 318 26.96 21.71 11.53
CA ALA A 318 25.87 20.77 11.75
C ALA A 318 25.38 20.13 10.43
N GLU A 319 25.41 20.88 9.34
CA GLU A 319 25.00 20.40 8.01
C GLU A 319 26.01 19.41 7.43
N GLU A 320 27.30 19.74 7.46
CA GLU A 320 28.37 18.84 7.02
C GLU A 320 28.36 17.55 7.84
N PHE A 321 28.25 17.65 9.17
CA PHE A 321 28.25 16.47 10.03
C PHE A 321 27.04 15.55 9.77
N TRP A 322 25.87 16.09 9.49
CA TRP A 322 24.71 15.29 9.08
C TRP A 322 24.97 14.57 7.76
N ASN A 323 25.42 15.29 6.73
CA ASN A 323 25.69 14.72 5.42
C ASN A 323 26.74 13.60 5.47
N ILE A 324 27.81 13.77 6.27
CA ILE A 324 28.84 12.76 6.49
C ILE A 324 28.25 11.45 7.03
N GLN A 325 27.20 11.51 7.84
CA GLN A 325 26.62 10.33 8.47
C GLN A 325 25.62 9.58 7.58
N ILE A 326 25.03 10.22 6.57
CA ILE A 326 23.91 9.63 5.81
C ILE A 326 24.17 9.41 4.33
N LYS A 327 25.06 10.19 3.70
CA LYS A 327 25.29 10.11 2.26
C LYS A 327 26.38 9.09 1.92
N ASP A 328 26.19 8.37 0.82
CA ASP A 328 27.09 7.29 0.42
C ASP A 328 28.47 7.80 -0.03
N ASP A 329 28.55 9.01 -0.59
CA ASP A 329 29.82 9.66 -0.99
C ASP A 329 30.75 9.94 0.20
N HIS A 330 30.22 10.14 1.41
CA HIS A 330 30.98 10.37 2.64
C HIS A 330 31.23 9.10 3.47
N LYS A 331 30.94 7.90 2.94
CA LYS A 331 31.07 6.64 3.69
C LYS A 331 32.47 6.42 4.28
N ALA A 332 33.53 6.79 3.57
CA ALA A 332 34.91 6.69 4.06
C ALA A 332 35.16 7.63 5.26
N GLU A 333 34.71 8.88 5.17
CA GLU A 333 34.85 9.89 6.23
C GLU A 333 34.07 9.50 7.49
N CYS A 334 32.87 8.94 7.34
CA CYS A 334 32.06 8.42 8.44
C CYS A 334 32.76 7.24 9.15
N ASN A 335 33.35 6.32 8.38
CA ASN A 335 34.13 5.21 8.93
C ASN A 335 35.34 5.72 9.71
N ASP A 336 36.07 6.68 9.17
CA ASP A 336 37.23 7.28 9.82
C ASP A 336 36.86 8.03 11.10
N PHE A 337 35.72 8.73 11.11
CA PHE A 337 35.16 9.34 12.32
C PHE A 337 34.96 8.31 13.43
N TRP A 338 34.20 7.26 13.18
CA TRP A 338 33.94 6.24 14.20
C TRP A 338 35.21 5.47 14.60
N ARG A 339 36.11 5.20 13.65
CA ARG A 339 37.41 4.58 13.93
C ARG A 339 38.25 5.45 14.87
N SER A 340 38.28 6.76 14.66
CA SER A 340 38.95 7.72 15.55
C SER A 340 38.34 7.70 16.94
N VAL A 341 37.00 7.74 17.04
CA VAL A 341 36.26 7.69 18.30
C VAL A 341 36.61 6.41 19.09
N PHE A 342 36.57 5.23 18.45
CA PHE A 342 36.91 3.97 19.12
C PHE A 342 38.39 3.88 19.51
N LYS A 343 39.30 4.39 18.69
CA LYS A 343 40.73 4.44 19.01
C LYS A 343 40.97 5.26 20.28
N SER A 344 40.35 6.43 20.37
CA SER A 344 40.42 7.31 21.55
C SER A 344 39.76 6.68 22.78
N LEU A 345 38.64 5.96 22.60
CA LEU A 345 37.95 5.26 23.68
C LEU A 345 38.81 4.12 24.27
N LEU A 346 39.55 3.38 23.44
CA LEU A 346 40.45 2.32 23.89
C LEU A 346 41.68 2.86 24.64
N GLN A 347 42.11 4.09 24.34
CA GLN A 347 43.27 4.72 24.97
C GLN A 347 42.94 5.37 26.32
N GLN A 348 41.67 5.53 26.68
CA GLN A 348 41.27 6.06 28.00
C GLN A 348 41.62 5.06 29.12
N LYS A 349 42.62 5.42 29.93
CA LYS A 349 43.04 4.64 31.12
C LYS A 349 42.21 4.93 32.38
N LYS A 350 41.44 6.02 32.42
CA LYS A 350 40.56 6.41 33.53
C LYS A 350 39.17 6.79 33.00
N PRO A 351 38.08 6.56 33.76
CA PRO A 351 36.76 7.05 33.41
C PRO A 351 36.80 8.57 33.31
N SER A 352 36.33 9.14 32.19
CA SER A 352 36.25 10.60 32.09
C SER A 352 35.13 11.13 32.98
N SER A 353 35.36 12.28 33.63
CA SER A 353 34.34 13.01 34.39
C SER A 353 33.47 13.88 33.47
N ASP A 354 33.68 13.82 32.15
CA ASP A 354 33.07 14.72 31.18
C ASP A 354 31.54 14.63 31.21
N SER A 355 30.96 13.46 31.45
CA SER A 355 29.50 13.27 31.54
C SER A 355 28.83 14.12 32.63
N ARG A 356 29.57 14.47 33.68
CA ARG A 356 29.09 15.28 34.81
C ARG A 356 29.43 16.77 34.69
N ASP A 357 30.14 17.20 33.64
CA ASP A 357 30.41 18.61 33.38
C ASP A 357 29.25 19.24 32.62
N GLU A 358 28.35 19.94 33.33
CA GLU A 358 27.18 20.59 32.74
C GLU A 358 27.51 21.47 31.52
N ASN A 359 28.67 22.13 31.56
CA ASN A 359 29.08 23.06 30.51
C ASN A 359 29.89 22.39 29.40
N PHE A 360 30.07 21.06 29.42
CA PHE A 360 30.87 20.31 28.46
C PHE A 360 30.54 20.66 27.00
N VAL A 361 29.26 20.59 26.63
CA VAL A 361 28.79 20.88 25.27
C VAL A 361 28.99 22.36 24.93
N LYS A 362 28.60 23.28 25.83
CA LYS A 362 28.74 24.73 25.64
C LYS A 362 30.19 25.19 25.50
N LYS A 363 31.13 24.53 26.19
CA LYS A 363 32.58 24.80 26.12
C LYS A 363 33.17 24.41 24.77
N LEU A 364 32.72 23.28 24.21
CA LEU A 364 33.26 22.74 22.96
C LEU A 364 32.58 23.35 21.73
N VAL A 365 31.27 23.58 21.81
CA VAL A 365 30.46 24.07 20.69
C VAL A 365 29.66 25.28 21.16
N HIS A 366 30.24 26.46 21.02
CA HIS A 366 29.69 27.70 21.57
C HIS A 366 28.28 27.99 21.01
N LYS A 367 27.28 28.09 21.88
CA LYS A 367 25.84 28.29 21.56
C LYS A 367 25.18 27.17 20.74
N ALA A 368 25.80 26.00 20.57
CA ALA A 368 25.18 24.89 19.86
C ALA A 368 24.56 23.86 20.80
N SER A 369 23.49 23.22 20.32
CA SER A 369 22.87 22.06 20.94
C SER A 369 23.23 20.79 20.18
N ILE A 370 23.28 19.66 20.87
CA ILE A 370 23.59 18.35 20.32
C ILE A 370 22.45 17.39 20.65
N VAL A 371 21.98 16.69 19.64
CA VAL A 371 21.00 15.62 19.77
C VAL A 371 21.68 14.29 19.44
N CYS A 372 21.54 13.31 20.33
CA CYS A 372 21.83 11.92 20.00
C CYS A 372 20.54 11.25 19.51
N CYS A 373 20.51 10.86 18.25
CA CYS A 373 19.36 10.19 17.64
C CYS A 373 19.67 8.71 17.46
N ILE A 374 18.89 7.83 18.10
CA ILE A 374 18.94 6.39 17.83
C ILE A 374 17.74 6.05 16.96
N ASP A 375 17.99 5.76 15.69
CA ASP A 375 17.01 5.22 14.75
C ASP A 375 16.99 3.68 14.78
N GLU A 376 15.87 3.11 14.38
CA GLU A 376 15.54 1.70 14.61
C GLU A 376 15.72 1.31 16.09
N ALA A 377 15.25 2.18 16.99
CA ALA A 377 15.49 2.05 18.44
C ALA A 377 15.00 0.71 19.02
N HIS A 378 14.16 -0.04 18.29
CA HIS A 378 13.65 -1.36 18.71
C HIS A 378 14.78 -2.38 18.90
N GLU A 379 15.91 -2.17 18.24
CA GLU A 379 17.14 -2.94 18.41
C GLU A 379 17.75 -2.86 19.82
N LEU A 380 17.43 -1.81 20.59
CA LEU A 380 17.87 -1.68 21.98
C LEU A 380 17.21 -2.70 22.92
N PHE A 381 16.15 -3.40 22.49
CA PHE A 381 15.52 -4.44 23.31
C PHE A 381 16.21 -5.79 23.24
N ALA A 382 17.23 -5.96 22.39
CA ALA A 382 18.07 -7.13 22.44
C ALA A 382 18.74 -7.27 23.82
N LYS A 383 18.90 -8.51 24.30
CA LYS A 383 19.58 -8.80 25.58
C LYS A 383 21.05 -8.41 25.48
N ALA A 384 21.55 -7.73 26.51
CA ALA A 384 22.94 -7.26 26.55
C ALA A 384 23.95 -8.38 26.90
N THR A 385 23.50 -9.51 27.47
CA THR A 385 24.35 -10.64 27.91
C THR A 385 23.69 -12.01 27.67
N LYS A 386 24.51 -13.06 27.50
CA LYS A 386 24.08 -14.48 27.50
C LYS A 386 23.94 -15.09 28.91
N ALA A 387 24.32 -14.35 29.95
CA ALA A 387 24.29 -14.78 31.35
C ALA A 387 22.94 -14.45 32.03
N LYS A 388 22.68 -15.05 33.21
CA LYS A 388 21.43 -14.98 33.99
C LYS A 388 20.92 -13.56 34.34
N ASP A 389 21.70 -12.50 34.13
CA ASP A 389 21.23 -11.11 34.27
C ASP A 389 20.57 -10.67 32.96
N ASP A 390 19.24 -10.66 32.96
CA ASP A 390 18.36 -10.58 31.80
C ASP A 390 18.08 -9.13 31.34
N GLU A 391 19.06 -8.22 31.43
CA GLU A 391 18.87 -6.80 31.10
C GLU A 391 19.08 -6.48 29.60
N THR A 392 18.21 -5.64 29.04
CA THR A 392 18.28 -5.16 27.64
C THR A 392 19.26 -3.98 27.49
N TYR A 393 19.74 -3.73 26.26
CA TYR A 393 20.54 -2.52 25.97
C TYR A 393 19.79 -1.25 26.35
N PHE A 394 18.47 -1.21 26.14
CA PHE A 394 17.62 -0.07 26.46
C PHE A 394 17.67 0.32 27.95
N VAL A 395 17.56 -0.65 28.86
CA VAL A 395 17.62 -0.39 30.31
C VAL A 395 18.99 0.16 30.71
N LYS A 396 20.07 -0.45 30.18
CA LYS A 396 21.45 0.00 30.44
C LYS A 396 21.74 1.37 29.85
N TRP A 397 21.24 1.65 28.65
CA TRP A 397 21.36 2.94 27.99
C TRP A 397 20.65 4.04 28.78
N ARG A 398 19.39 3.80 29.18
CA ARG A 398 18.58 4.74 29.95
C ARG A 398 19.25 5.13 31.28
N ARG A 399 19.90 4.18 31.97
CA ARG A 399 20.67 4.44 33.19
C ARG A 399 21.86 5.36 32.92
N GLN A 400 22.62 5.11 31.85
CA GLN A 400 23.82 5.88 31.53
C GLN A 400 23.50 7.32 31.10
N ILE A 401 22.44 7.53 30.31
CA ILE A 401 22.08 8.90 29.87
C ILE A 401 21.57 9.77 31.03
N ARG A 402 21.06 9.17 32.11
CA ARG A 402 20.63 9.90 33.31
C ARG A 402 21.80 10.55 34.05
N ASP A 403 22.99 9.96 33.95
CA ASP A 403 24.21 10.49 34.56
C ASP A 403 24.86 11.61 33.72
N ILE A 404 24.27 11.95 32.56
CA ILE A 404 24.72 13.03 31.68
C ILE A 404 23.99 14.32 32.07
N SER A 405 24.75 15.35 32.42
CA SER A 405 24.22 16.64 32.92
C SER A 405 24.40 17.81 31.93
N TRP A 406 24.72 17.50 30.68
CA TRP A 406 25.12 18.50 29.68
C TRP A 406 24.00 19.46 29.28
N VAL A 407 24.23 20.76 29.45
CA VAL A 407 23.30 21.78 28.95
C VAL A 407 23.39 21.83 27.42
N GLY A 408 22.23 21.76 26.75
CA GLY A 408 22.14 21.70 25.29
C GLY A 408 22.29 20.30 24.70
N PHE A 409 22.25 19.24 25.51
CA PHE A 409 22.21 17.86 25.05
C PHE A 409 20.82 17.23 25.24
N PHE A 410 20.36 16.42 24.28
CA PHE A 410 19.13 15.65 24.42
C PHE A 410 19.15 14.37 23.57
N ASN A 411 18.39 13.34 23.95
CA ASN A 411 18.29 12.11 23.17
C ASN A 411 16.94 12.00 22.45
N ILE A 412 16.94 11.47 21.23
CA ILE A 412 15.74 11.14 20.48
C ILE A 412 15.80 9.66 20.08
N LEU A 413 14.71 8.95 20.32
CA LEU A 413 14.51 7.59 19.84
C LEU A 413 13.51 7.63 18.70
N LEU A 414 13.90 7.18 17.52
CA LEU A 414 12.98 6.95 16.41
C LEU A 414 12.58 5.47 16.41
N SER A 415 11.28 5.22 16.40
CA SER A 415 10.78 3.87 16.28
C SER A 415 9.59 3.79 15.34
N THR A 416 9.57 2.71 14.56
CA THR A 416 8.37 2.18 13.92
C THR A 416 7.67 1.17 14.82
N SER A 417 8.37 0.58 15.81
CA SER A 417 7.79 -0.47 16.66
C SER A 417 6.59 0.06 17.44
N GLY A 418 5.43 -0.56 17.21
CA GLY A 418 4.24 -0.26 17.97
C GLY A 418 4.26 -0.83 19.38
N LYS A 419 5.33 -1.54 19.81
CA LYS A 419 5.53 -1.88 21.23
C LYS A 419 5.93 -0.62 22.01
N ILE A 420 5.04 0.36 22.05
CA ILE A 420 5.16 1.61 22.79
C ILE A 420 5.43 1.29 24.26
N GLY A 421 4.79 0.23 24.80
CA GLY A 421 5.06 -0.32 26.13
C GLY A 421 6.53 -0.73 26.39
N ASN A 422 7.41 -0.75 25.40
CA ASN A 422 8.83 -1.02 25.62
C ASN A 422 9.67 0.26 25.80
N PHE A 423 9.37 1.36 25.09
CA PHE A 423 10.03 2.67 25.28
C PHE A 423 9.34 3.53 26.33
N LEU A 424 8.04 3.30 26.48
CA LEU A 424 7.05 4.00 27.28
C LEU A 424 6.23 2.93 28.04
N PRO A 425 6.84 2.17 28.95
CA PRO A 425 6.14 1.09 29.65
C PRO A 425 4.89 1.59 30.37
N PRO A 426 3.84 0.74 30.44
CA PRO A 426 2.68 1.02 31.28
C PRO A 426 3.16 1.45 32.66
N VAL A 427 2.50 2.45 33.25
CA VAL A 427 2.88 2.98 34.57
C VAL A 427 3.01 1.86 35.62
N THR A 428 2.22 0.79 35.49
CA THR A 428 2.22 -0.39 36.36
C THR A 428 3.35 -1.40 36.09
N GLN A 429 3.88 -1.45 34.87
CA GLN A 429 4.92 -2.39 34.42
C GLN A 429 6.30 -1.76 34.26
N ASP A 430 6.43 -0.45 34.47
CA ASP A 430 7.73 0.21 34.42
C ASP A 430 8.70 -0.50 35.39
N THR A 431 9.83 -0.93 34.81
CA THR A 431 10.69 -2.02 35.29
C THR A 431 11.21 -1.84 36.72
N ARG A 432 11.86 -2.87 37.29
CA ARG A 432 12.62 -2.79 38.57
C ARG A 432 13.53 -1.56 38.68
N SER A 433 13.96 -0.93 37.57
CA SER A 433 14.71 0.34 37.57
C SER A 433 13.88 1.55 38.03
N ALA A 434 12.59 1.63 37.67
CA ALA A 434 11.65 2.67 38.10
C ALA A 434 11.25 2.53 39.58
N ARG A 435 11.22 1.31 40.10
CA ARG A 435 10.89 1.05 41.52
C ARG A 435 11.98 1.50 42.51
N SER A 436 13.16 1.84 42.01
CA SER A 436 14.31 2.24 42.85
C SER A 436 14.56 3.75 42.88
N HIS A 437 13.94 4.52 41.97
CA HIS A 437 14.13 5.96 41.82
C HIS A 437 12.85 6.59 41.24
N ASP A 438 12.28 7.60 41.89
CA ASP A 438 11.16 8.38 41.34
C ASP A 438 11.61 9.09 40.05
N PHE A 439 11.15 8.65 38.88
CA PHE A 439 11.43 9.33 37.61
C PHE A 439 10.21 9.30 36.67
N VAL A 440 10.12 10.27 35.77
CA VAL A 440 9.02 10.42 34.81
C VAL A 440 9.56 10.26 33.38
N ILE A 441 8.75 9.77 32.45
CA ILE A 441 9.11 9.65 31.04
C ILE A 441 8.26 10.66 30.25
N PHE A 442 8.88 11.38 29.32
CA PHE A 442 8.15 12.24 28.38
C PHE A 442 7.14 11.44 27.56
N PRO A 443 5.99 12.01 27.19
CA PRO A 443 5.04 11.32 26.33
C PRO A 443 5.63 11.04 24.93
N ALA A 444 5.01 10.09 24.21
CA ALA A 444 5.36 9.85 22.81
C ALA A 444 5.12 11.12 21.99
N TYR A 445 6.09 11.48 21.15
CA TYR A 445 5.90 12.52 20.15
C TYR A 445 5.28 11.91 18.90
N LEU A 446 4.02 12.27 18.65
CA LEU A 446 3.24 11.77 17.52
C LEU A 446 2.96 12.83 16.46
N ASP A 447 3.28 14.09 16.73
CA ASP A 447 3.03 15.24 15.83
C ASP A 447 4.07 15.32 14.69
N VAL A 448 4.16 14.23 13.95
CA VAL A 448 4.92 14.07 12.70
C VAL A 448 3.94 13.95 11.53
N ASN A 449 2.77 14.59 11.64
CA ASN A 449 1.78 14.50 10.58
C ASN A 449 2.24 15.32 9.37
N THR A 450 2.76 14.60 8.38
CA THR A 450 3.28 15.11 7.12
C THR A 450 2.35 14.78 5.95
N MET A 451 1.11 14.36 6.24
CA MET A 451 0.11 14.12 5.19
C MET A 451 -0.04 15.37 4.33
N ASP A 452 0.01 15.16 3.01
CA ASP A 452 -0.12 16.18 1.99
C ASP A 452 0.93 17.29 2.03
N VAL A 453 2.02 17.13 2.79
CA VAL A 453 3.05 18.18 2.93
C VAL A 453 3.71 18.52 1.60
N LEU A 454 3.71 17.57 0.66
CA LEU A 454 4.24 17.75 -0.70
C LEU A 454 3.16 18.14 -1.72
N ALA A 455 1.88 18.22 -1.34
CA ALA A 455 0.80 18.62 -2.25
C ALA A 455 1.05 19.98 -2.95
N PRO A 456 1.69 21.00 -2.31
CA PRO A 456 2.05 22.25 -2.98
C PRO A 456 3.10 22.11 -4.10
N LEU A 457 3.81 20.97 -4.17
CA LEU A 457 4.79 20.70 -5.23
C LEU A 457 4.14 20.19 -6.52
N ALA A 458 2.88 19.80 -6.48
CA ALA A 458 2.14 19.46 -7.69
C ALA A 458 1.93 20.70 -8.55
N GLU A 459 2.23 20.60 -9.85
CA GLU A 459 1.90 21.66 -10.81
C GLU A 459 0.37 21.80 -10.93
N ASN A 460 -0.13 23.00 -11.25
CA ASN A 460 -1.55 23.25 -11.55
C ASN A 460 -2.58 23.01 -10.42
N VAL A 461 -2.25 23.39 -9.17
CA VAL A 461 -3.22 23.39 -8.06
C VAL A 461 -4.49 24.20 -8.43
N GLY A 462 -5.63 23.51 -8.52
CA GLY A 462 -6.96 24.13 -8.61
C GLY A 462 -7.51 24.44 -10.01
N LYS A 463 -6.97 23.86 -11.10
CA LYS A 463 -7.49 24.16 -12.46
C LYS A 463 -8.03 23.01 -13.31
N GLU A 464 -7.80 21.73 -12.98
CA GLU A 464 -8.48 20.54 -13.55
C GLU A 464 -7.94 19.27 -12.88
N TYR A 465 -8.51 18.08 -13.16
CA TYR A 465 -7.99 16.81 -12.63
C TYR A 465 -6.64 16.48 -13.24
N ASP A 466 -5.60 16.57 -12.42
CA ASP A 466 -4.26 16.10 -12.72
C ASP A 466 -4.00 14.76 -12.03
N TYR A 467 -3.91 13.70 -12.83
CA TYR A 467 -3.57 12.35 -12.38
C TYR A 467 -2.20 12.29 -11.68
N THR A 468 -1.28 13.22 -12.01
CA THR A 468 0.05 13.28 -11.40
C THR A 468 0.02 13.92 -10.00
N ARG A 469 -1.01 14.71 -9.65
CA ARG A 469 -1.16 15.29 -8.30
C ARG A 469 -1.34 14.22 -7.22
N VAL A 470 -1.93 13.07 -7.58
CA VAL A 470 -2.36 12.04 -6.62
C VAL A 470 -1.21 11.46 -5.79
N VAL A 471 0.01 11.41 -6.34
CA VAL A 471 1.21 10.91 -5.61
C VAL A 471 1.65 11.85 -4.48
N TYR A 472 1.20 13.11 -4.50
CA TYR A 472 1.52 14.11 -3.49
C TYR A 472 0.43 14.27 -2.42
N LEU A 473 -0.71 13.57 -2.56
CA LEU A 473 -1.88 13.66 -1.68
C LEU A 473 -1.88 12.60 -0.56
N GLY A 474 -0.73 12.34 0.07
CA GLY A 474 -0.58 11.35 1.13
C GLY A 474 0.69 11.57 1.95
N ILE A 475 1.28 10.51 2.51
CA ILE A 475 2.58 10.64 3.19
C ILE A 475 3.67 11.08 2.20
N PRO A 476 4.72 11.78 2.65
CA PRO A 476 5.73 12.35 1.77
C PRO A 476 6.55 11.30 1.00
N LEU A 477 6.54 10.03 1.43
CA LEU A 477 7.24 8.93 0.77
C LEU A 477 6.92 8.84 -0.74
N TRP A 478 5.64 8.87 -1.09
CA TRP A 478 5.20 8.63 -2.47
C TRP A 478 5.60 9.76 -3.41
N GLY A 479 5.32 11.01 -3.01
CA GLY A 479 5.68 12.20 -3.78
C GLY A 479 7.20 12.35 -3.92
N SER A 480 7.96 11.98 -2.88
CA SER A 480 9.43 12.04 -2.95
C SER A 480 10.01 11.02 -3.93
N LEU A 481 9.49 9.79 -3.92
CA LEU A 481 9.90 8.75 -4.88
C LEU A 481 9.46 9.09 -6.31
N ALA A 482 8.29 9.71 -6.49
CA ALA A 482 7.84 10.19 -7.79
C ALA A 482 8.80 11.26 -8.36
N GLN A 483 9.26 12.19 -7.52
CA GLN A 483 10.27 13.19 -7.92
C GLN A 483 11.63 12.58 -8.26
N ALA A 484 12.00 11.47 -7.62
CA ALA A 484 13.16 10.66 -7.99
C ALA A 484 12.90 9.73 -9.21
N GLY A 485 11.85 9.99 -9.98
CA GLY A 485 11.57 9.29 -11.25
C GLY A 485 11.00 7.87 -11.11
N VAL A 486 10.47 7.48 -9.95
CA VAL A 486 9.76 6.21 -9.78
C VAL A 486 8.37 6.32 -10.42
N SER A 487 8.03 5.35 -11.28
CA SER A 487 6.73 5.32 -11.97
C SER A 487 5.58 5.06 -11.00
N LEU A 488 4.39 5.57 -11.31
CA LEU A 488 3.20 5.36 -10.49
C LEU A 488 2.85 3.88 -10.27
N ILE A 489 3.03 3.04 -11.28
CA ILE A 489 2.78 1.59 -11.18
C ILE A 489 3.71 0.98 -10.11
N ASN A 490 4.99 1.36 -10.11
CA ASN A 490 5.95 0.88 -9.12
C ASN A 490 5.66 1.45 -7.73
N LEU A 491 5.16 2.68 -7.62
CA LEU A 491 4.72 3.26 -6.34
C LEU A 491 3.55 2.47 -5.74
N VAL A 492 2.54 2.15 -6.55
CA VAL A 492 1.38 1.35 -6.12
C VAL A 492 1.81 -0.08 -5.76
N HIS A 493 2.72 -0.67 -6.53
CA HIS A 493 3.29 -1.97 -6.22
C HIS A 493 4.03 -1.96 -4.87
N LEU A 494 4.90 -0.98 -4.66
CA LEU A 494 5.60 -0.79 -3.38
C LEU A 494 4.62 -0.54 -2.23
N ALA A 495 3.56 0.24 -2.44
CA ALA A 495 2.53 0.48 -1.43
C ALA A 495 1.81 -0.80 -1.02
N SER A 496 1.46 -1.65 -2.00
CA SER A 496 0.88 -2.97 -1.77
C SER A 496 1.82 -3.90 -0.99
N GLN A 497 3.11 -3.91 -1.33
CA GLN A 497 4.12 -4.64 -0.58
C GLN A 497 4.25 -4.11 0.86
N LYS A 498 4.38 -2.78 1.04
CA LYS A 498 4.55 -2.17 2.37
C LYS A 498 3.35 -2.38 3.28
N ILE A 499 2.13 -2.19 2.80
CA ILE A 499 0.92 -2.40 3.64
C ILE A 499 0.73 -3.87 4.01
N ARG A 500 1.17 -4.80 3.16
CA ARG A 500 1.14 -6.24 3.46
C ARG A 500 2.36 -6.74 4.21
N ASN A 501 3.29 -5.86 4.60
CA ASN A 501 4.58 -6.23 5.17
C ASN A 501 5.35 -7.27 4.32
N PHE A 502 5.30 -7.11 3.00
CA PHE A 502 5.89 -8.01 2.00
C PHE A 502 5.38 -9.47 2.08
N SER A 503 4.23 -9.69 2.74
CA SER A 503 3.63 -11.01 2.87
C SER A 503 3.01 -11.46 1.54
N LYS A 504 3.51 -12.58 1.03
CA LYS A 504 2.96 -13.30 -0.12
C LYS A 504 1.86 -14.30 0.26
N LYS A 505 1.56 -14.44 1.56
CA LYS A 505 0.57 -15.40 2.06
C LYS A 505 -0.84 -14.82 1.93
N ASN A 506 -1.75 -15.60 1.34
CA ASN A 506 -3.15 -15.21 1.18
C ASN A 506 -3.92 -15.18 2.50
N ASN A 507 -3.50 -16.00 3.47
CA ASN A 507 -4.12 -16.13 4.80
C ASN A 507 -3.39 -15.33 5.90
N ASP A 508 -2.59 -14.34 5.53
CA ASP A 508 -1.96 -13.45 6.50
C ASP A 508 -2.99 -12.48 7.08
N TYR A 509 -3.47 -12.79 8.29
CA TYR A 509 -4.57 -12.06 8.91
C TYR A 509 -4.23 -10.58 9.18
N LEU A 510 -2.99 -10.24 9.55
CA LEU A 510 -2.59 -8.85 9.79
C LEU A 510 -2.48 -8.06 8.50
N ALA A 511 -1.90 -8.66 7.45
CA ALA A 511 -1.84 -8.03 6.14
C ALA A 511 -3.24 -7.79 5.57
N ASN A 512 -4.14 -8.76 5.71
CA ASN A 512 -5.52 -8.66 5.26
C ASN A 512 -6.30 -7.61 6.07
N LEU A 513 -6.13 -7.58 7.41
CA LEU A 513 -6.69 -6.52 8.27
C LEU A 513 -6.20 -5.14 7.85
N ALA A 514 -4.90 -4.96 7.64
CA ALA A 514 -4.32 -3.69 7.24
C ALA A 514 -4.91 -3.19 5.91
N CYS A 515 -4.97 -4.06 4.90
CA CYS A 515 -5.57 -3.70 3.61
C CYS A 515 -7.04 -3.32 3.76
N MET A 516 -7.83 -4.12 4.50
CA MET A 516 -9.25 -3.82 4.72
C MET A 516 -9.45 -2.54 5.53
N ALA A 517 -8.66 -2.30 6.57
CA ALA A 517 -8.74 -1.09 7.38
C ALA A 517 -8.41 0.17 6.57
N CYS A 518 -7.41 0.09 5.68
CA CYS A 518 -7.04 1.17 4.78
C CYS A 518 -8.09 1.44 3.70
N SER A 519 -8.56 0.41 3.00
CA SER A 519 -9.50 0.57 1.89
C SER A 519 -10.94 0.79 2.35
N LEU A 520 -11.37 0.21 3.47
CA LEU A 520 -12.76 0.24 3.93
C LEU A 520 -12.98 1.18 5.12
N SER A 521 -11.97 1.87 5.64
CA SER A 521 -12.08 2.69 6.86
C SER A 521 -12.68 1.87 8.02
N LEU A 522 -12.00 0.77 8.37
CA LEU A 522 -12.31 -0.02 9.56
C LEU A 522 -11.69 0.64 10.80
N GLU A 523 -12.44 0.60 11.90
CA GLU A 523 -12.00 1.11 13.19
C GLU A 523 -11.42 -0.08 13.99
N VAL A 524 -10.15 0.04 14.38
CA VAL A 524 -9.40 -1.00 15.09
C VAL A 524 -9.33 -0.64 16.56
N SER A 525 -9.65 -1.60 17.43
CA SER A 525 -9.65 -1.39 18.88
C SER A 525 -8.26 -0.95 19.38
N PRO A 526 -8.14 0.10 20.21
CA PRO A 526 -6.84 0.65 20.62
C PRO A 526 -6.09 -0.18 21.70
N ARG A 527 -6.70 -1.26 22.21
CA ARG A 527 -6.20 -2.07 23.34
C ARG A 527 -5.67 -3.45 22.95
N ILE A 528 -5.47 -3.69 21.66
CA ILE A 528 -5.11 -5.02 21.14
C ILE A 528 -3.67 -5.02 20.59
N ALA A 529 -3.00 -6.16 20.64
CA ALA A 529 -1.60 -6.30 20.21
C ALA A 529 -1.42 -6.06 18.70
N GLU A 530 -2.50 -6.16 17.94
CA GLU A 530 -2.53 -5.95 16.49
C GLU A 530 -2.22 -4.49 16.15
N VAL A 531 -2.66 -3.49 16.94
CA VAL A 531 -2.37 -2.07 16.68
C VAL A 531 -0.87 -1.82 16.60
N ASP A 532 -0.12 -2.42 17.51
CA ASP A 532 1.33 -2.29 17.53
C ASP A 532 1.95 -2.78 16.22
N SER A 533 1.44 -3.91 15.74
CA SER A 533 1.91 -4.55 14.50
C SER A 533 1.48 -3.74 13.27
N LEU A 534 0.27 -3.16 13.28
CA LEU A 534 -0.24 -2.34 12.19
C LEU A 534 0.61 -1.08 11.98
N ILE A 535 1.00 -0.39 13.07
CA ILE A 535 1.86 0.80 13.00
C ILE A 535 3.27 0.42 12.52
N ALA A 536 3.83 -0.65 13.07
CA ALA A 536 5.22 -1.05 12.81
C ALA A 536 5.45 -1.60 11.42
N SER A 537 4.53 -2.42 10.94
CA SER A 537 4.77 -3.30 9.81
C SER A 537 3.77 -3.09 8.68
N HIS A 538 2.66 -2.39 8.92
CA HIS A 538 1.58 -2.26 7.94
C HIS A 538 1.15 -0.81 7.67
N MET A 539 2.02 0.17 7.92
CA MET A 539 1.83 1.59 7.54
C MET A 539 0.70 2.34 8.29
N ALA A 540 0.10 1.78 9.34
CA ALA A 540 -0.93 2.49 10.10
C ALA A 540 -0.36 3.73 10.80
N THR A 541 -1.12 4.82 10.77
CA THR A 541 -0.73 6.08 11.40
C THR A 541 -1.13 6.09 12.86
N ALA A 542 -0.15 6.29 13.76
CA ALA A 542 -0.41 6.51 15.18
C ALA A 542 -0.96 7.92 15.41
N LEU A 543 -2.13 8.03 16.04
CA LEU A 543 -2.82 9.29 16.32
C LEU A 543 -2.64 9.76 17.76
N GLY A 544 -2.60 8.82 18.71
CA GLY A 544 -2.44 9.17 20.12
C GLY A 544 -2.09 7.95 20.97
N VAL A 545 -1.56 8.20 22.17
CA VAL A 545 -1.29 7.19 23.20
C VAL A 545 -2.05 7.59 24.46
N SER A 546 -2.65 6.62 25.16
CA SER A 546 -3.32 6.87 26.44
C SER A 546 -2.33 7.34 27.53
N LEU A 547 -2.84 8.06 28.54
CA LEU A 547 -2.00 8.59 29.63
C LEU A 547 -1.26 7.49 30.40
N ASP A 548 -1.91 6.33 30.59
CA ASP A 548 -1.33 5.14 31.23
C ASP A 548 -0.44 4.30 30.29
N ARG A 549 -0.38 4.68 29.00
CA ARG A 549 0.46 4.10 27.94
C ARG A 549 0.15 2.64 27.60
N THR A 550 -1.09 2.22 27.87
CA THR A 550 -1.58 0.87 27.60
C THR A 550 -2.35 0.77 26.28
N SER A 551 -2.79 1.91 25.73
CA SER A 551 -3.64 1.96 24.54
C SER A 551 -3.05 2.93 23.52
N ILE A 552 -3.09 2.54 22.25
CA ILE A 552 -2.62 3.35 21.14
C ILE A 552 -3.75 3.43 20.14
N LEU A 553 -4.06 4.63 19.71
CA LEU A 553 -4.99 4.79 18.61
C LEU A 553 -4.23 4.88 17.30
N CYS A 554 -4.64 4.06 16.34
CA CYS A 554 -4.12 4.09 14.98
C CYS A 554 -5.25 4.19 13.96
N THR A 555 -4.92 4.70 12.77
CA THR A 555 -5.84 4.74 11.63
C THR A 555 -5.07 4.68 10.32
N TYR A 556 -5.80 4.60 9.21
CA TYR A 556 -5.29 4.84 7.87
C TYR A 556 -5.95 6.12 7.33
N PRO A 557 -5.25 7.28 7.36
CA PRO A 557 -5.78 8.50 6.77
C PRO A 557 -5.88 8.36 5.24
N SER A 558 -6.56 9.30 4.60
CA SER A 558 -6.75 9.31 3.14
C SER A 558 -5.42 9.51 2.41
N ASP A 559 -4.75 8.39 2.12
CA ASP A 559 -3.53 8.29 1.32
C ASP A 559 -3.86 7.47 0.06
N PRO A 560 -4.06 8.11 -1.10
CA PRO A 560 -4.53 7.47 -2.32
C PRO A 560 -3.60 6.38 -2.86
N ILE A 561 -2.28 6.51 -2.64
CA ILE A 561 -1.28 5.54 -3.13
C ILE A 561 -1.27 4.32 -2.21
N LEU A 562 -1.28 4.54 -0.89
CA LEU A 562 -1.39 3.45 0.08
C LEU A 562 -2.71 2.70 -0.07
N ALA A 563 -3.82 3.44 -0.22
CA ALA A 563 -5.17 2.90 -0.47
C ALA A 563 -5.26 2.08 -1.77
N SER A 564 -4.62 2.56 -2.83
CA SER A 564 -4.49 1.83 -4.09
C SER A 564 -3.74 0.51 -3.89
N GLY A 565 -2.61 0.54 -3.19
CA GLY A 565 -1.84 -0.66 -2.83
C GLY A 565 -2.61 -1.63 -1.94
N ALA A 566 -3.43 -1.11 -1.02
CA ALA A 566 -4.32 -1.86 -0.15
C ALA A 566 -5.41 -2.60 -0.94
N LEU A 567 -6.12 -1.89 -1.82
CA LEU A 567 -7.17 -2.45 -2.66
C LEU A 567 -6.59 -3.50 -3.62
N LYS A 568 -5.43 -3.22 -4.22
CA LYS A 568 -4.67 -4.21 -5.00
C LYS A 568 -4.35 -5.45 -4.16
N GLY A 569 -3.90 -5.26 -2.92
CA GLY A 569 -3.61 -6.36 -2.00
C GLY A 569 -4.83 -7.21 -1.64
N ILE A 570 -6.03 -6.61 -1.53
CA ILE A 570 -7.30 -7.35 -1.32
C ILE A 570 -7.61 -8.19 -2.56
N ILE A 571 -7.43 -7.62 -3.75
CA ILE A 571 -7.78 -8.25 -5.02
C ILE A 571 -6.83 -9.41 -5.35
N ASP A 572 -5.52 -9.21 -5.16
CA ASP A 572 -4.50 -10.23 -5.42
C ASP A 572 -4.68 -11.46 -4.51
N VAL A 573 -5.11 -11.25 -3.26
CA VAL A 573 -5.39 -12.32 -2.29
C VAL A 573 -6.78 -12.94 -2.47
N GLY A 574 -7.73 -12.18 -2.98
CA GLY A 574 -9.13 -12.56 -3.10
C GLY A 574 -9.98 -12.02 -1.94
N TRP A 575 -11.19 -11.59 -2.28
CA TRP A 575 -12.16 -11.07 -1.31
C TRP A 575 -12.58 -12.14 -0.30
N GLU A 576 -12.62 -13.41 -0.70
CA GLU A 576 -13.00 -14.54 0.14
C GLU A 576 -12.08 -14.65 1.37
N ASN A 577 -10.76 -14.63 1.15
CA ASN A 577 -9.75 -14.70 2.22
C ASN A 577 -9.82 -13.47 3.14
N CYS A 578 -10.05 -12.28 2.57
CA CYS A 578 -10.20 -11.05 3.34
C CYS A 578 -11.47 -11.09 4.21
N LEU A 579 -12.60 -11.56 3.66
CA LEU A 579 -13.86 -11.68 4.39
C LEU A 579 -13.80 -12.75 5.49
N ASP A 580 -13.10 -13.86 5.26
CA ASP A 580 -12.85 -14.87 6.29
C ASP A 580 -12.02 -14.29 7.45
N THR A 581 -10.98 -13.51 7.12
CA THR A 581 -10.21 -12.76 8.11
C THR A 581 -11.11 -11.77 8.88
N LEU A 582 -11.96 -11.01 8.19
CA LEU A 582 -12.84 -10.03 8.83
C LEU A 582 -13.82 -10.69 9.81
N LEU A 583 -14.40 -11.83 9.43
CA LEU A 583 -15.29 -12.62 10.29
C LEU A 583 -14.57 -13.11 11.56
N GLU A 584 -13.34 -13.60 11.42
CA GLU A 584 -12.50 -14.00 12.55
C GLU A 584 -12.24 -12.82 13.50
N LEU A 585 -11.91 -11.64 12.95
CA LEU A 585 -11.61 -10.46 13.74
C LEU A 585 -12.83 -9.88 14.46
N PHE A 586 -14.02 -9.95 13.86
CA PHE A 586 -15.27 -9.64 14.55
C PHE A 586 -15.51 -10.61 15.71
N SER A 587 -15.27 -11.91 15.50
CA SER A 587 -15.41 -12.91 16.56
C SER A 587 -14.41 -12.74 17.71
N ARG A 588 -13.37 -11.91 17.54
CA ARG A 588 -12.36 -11.60 18.55
C ARG A 588 -12.51 -10.19 19.17
N GLY A 589 -13.42 -9.36 18.66
CA GLY A 589 -13.54 -7.96 19.10
C GLY A 589 -12.36 -7.07 18.70
N VAL A 590 -11.61 -7.43 17.65
CA VAL A 590 -10.45 -6.67 17.14
C VAL A 590 -10.90 -5.44 16.34
N VAL A 591 -11.99 -5.59 15.59
CA VAL A 591 -12.59 -4.53 14.76
C VAL A 591 -13.96 -4.18 15.34
N GLU A 592 -14.28 -2.90 15.38
CA GLU A 592 -15.60 -2.44 15.82
C GLU A 592 -16.66 -2.78 14.76
N GLU A 593 -17.79 -3.33 15.21
CA GLU A 593 -18.84 -3.81 14.30
C GLU A 593 -19.54 -2.67 13.55
N GLY A 594 -19.58 -1.47 14.14
CA GLY A 594 -20.27 -0.30 13.61
C GLY A 594 -21.68 -0.63 13.09
N GLU A 595 -22.16 0.12 12.11
CA GLU A 595 -23.35 -0.27 11.35
C GLU A 595 -22.95 -1.30 10.28
N ARG A 596 -23.12 -2.59 10.57
CA ARG A 596 -22.71 -3.70 9.67
C ARG A 596 -23.25 -3.58 8.24
N GLY A 597 -24.47 -3.05 8.11
CA GLY A 597 -25.06 -2.76 6.80
C GLY A 597 -24.23 -1.74 6.02
N GLU A 598 -23.72 -0.70 6.67
CA GLU A 598 -22.81 0.27 6.07
C GLU A 598 -21.51 -0.40 5.63
N LEU A 599 -20.90 -1.24 6.48
CA LEU A 599 -19.67 -1.93 6.13
C LEU A 599 -19.83 -2.85 4.92
N VAL A 600 -20.90 -3.66 4.87
CA VAL A 600 -21.18 -4.51 3.72
C VAL A 600 -21.32 -3.67 2.45
N ASN A 601 -21.96 -2.52 2.52
CA ASN A 601 -22.07 -1.64 1.36
C ASN A 601 -20.72 -1.07 0.92
N ARG A 602 -19.84 -0.68 1.84
CA ARG A 602 -18.47 -0.28 1.50
C ARG A 602 -17.73 -1.38 0.74
N ILE A 603 -17.85 -2.64 1.18
CA ILE A 603 -17.27 -3.82 0.52
C ILE A 603 -17.83 -3.98 -0.90
N LEU A 604 -19.16 -3.97 -1.05
CA LEU A 604 -19.84 -4.19 -2.32
C LEU A 604 -19.46 -3.15 -3.37
N PHE A 605 -19.44 -1.87 -2.97
CA PHE A 605 -19.09 -0.76 -3.84
C PHE A 605 -17.60 -0.79 -4.22
N SER A 606 -16.70 -1.05 -3.26
CA SER A 606 -15.27 -1.19 -3.57
C SER A 606 -14.99 -2.37 -4.51
N LYS A 607 -15.68 -3.50 -4.34
CA LYS A 607 -15.58 -4.63 -5.26
C LYS A 607 -16.14 -4.30 -6.64
N ALA A 608 -17.32 -3.67 -6.73
CA ALA A 608 -17.93 -3.29 -8.00
C ALA A 608 -17.04 -2.31 -8.79
N TYR A 609 -16.40 -1.36 -8.10
CA TYR A 609 -15.44 -0.45 -8.74
C TYR A 609 -14.21 -1.20 -9.25
N ALA A 610 -13.61 -2.09 -8.44
CA ALA A 610 -12.47 -2.89 -8.87
C ALA A 610 -12.79 -3.77 -10.09
N ASP A 611 -14.00 -4.31 -10.17
CA ASP A 611 -14.46 -5.12 -11.30
C ASP A 611 -14.68 -4.22 -12.54
N ALA A 612 -15.27 -3.02 -12.38
CA ALA A 612 -15.42 -2.04 -13.46
C ALA A 612 -14.08 -1.57 -14.04
N VAL A 613 -13.07 -1.33 -13.19
CA VAL A 613 -11.72 -0.94 -13.63
C VAL A 613 -11.08 -2.06 -14.46
N ARG A 614 -11.19 -3.31 -14.03
CA ARG A 614 -10.64 -4.45 -14.78
C ARG A 614 -11.33 -4.67 -16.12
N GLU A 615 -12.63 -4.39 -16.19
CA GLU A 615 -13.40 -4.45 -17.44
C GLU A 615 -12.99 -3.32 -18.41
N CYS A 616 -12.77 -2.10 -17.91
CA CYS A 616 -12.30 -0.97 -18.72
C CYS A 616 -10.86 -1.10 -19.20
N PHE A 617 -9.99 -1.73 -18.41
CA PHE A 617 -8.54 -1.74 -18.64
C PHE A 617 -7.97 -3.17 -18.60
N PRO A 618 -8.38 -4.08 -19.51
CA PRO A 618 -7.99 -5.49 -19.45
C PRO A 618 -6.50 -5.73 -19.75
N ASP A 619 -5.91 -4.93 -20.63
CA ASP A 619 -4.54 -5.13 -21.12
C ASP A 619 -3.49 -4.22 -20.44
N SER A 620 -3.87 -3.49 -19.39
CA SER A 620 -3.00 -2.50 -18.73
C SER A 620 -2.75 -2.84 -17.26
N PRO A 621 -1.56 -2.52 -16.70
CA PRO A 621 -1.31 -2.64 -15.26
C PRO A 621 -2.31 -1.80 -14.46
N VAL A 622 -3.18 -2.47 -13.71
CA VAL A 622 -4.24 -1.80 -12.94
C VAL A 622 -3.66 -1.18 -11.67
N THR A 623 -3.92 0.11 -11.49
CA THR A 623 -3.50 0.89 -10.31
C THR A 623 -4.68 1.21 -9.41
N TYR A 624 -5.92 0.98 -9.84
CA TYR A 624 -7.15 1.41 -9.15
C TYR A 624 -7.23 2.93 -8.91
N LEU A 625 -6.40 3.71 -9.60
CA LEU A 625 -6.46 5.18 -9.69
C LEU A 625 -7.10 5.62 -11.03
N GLN A 626 -7.55 4.66 -11.85
CA GLN A 626 -8.27 4.93 -13.08
C GLN A 626 -9.65 5.52 -12.79
N LYS A 627 -10.13 6.41 -13.67
CA LYS A 627 -11.54 6.78 -13.72
C LYS A 627 -12.27 5.86 -14.69
N VAL A 628 -13.49 5.47 -14.34
CA VAL A 628 -14.36 4.64 -15.19
C VAL A 628 -15.68 5.36 -15.45
N PRO A 629 -16.37 5.07 -16.57
CA PRO A 629 -17.71 5.61 -16.80
C PRO A 629 -18.66 5.23 -15.66
N LEU A 630 -19.41 6.20 -15.14
CA LEU A 630 -20.40 6.02 -14.07
C LEU A 630 -21.43 4.94 -14.45
N LYS A 631 -21.87 4.95 -15.71
CA LYS A 631 -22.76 3.94 -16.27
C LYS A 631 -22.17 2.52 -16.17
N LEU A 632 -20.88 2.35 -16.49
CA LEU A 632 -20.23 1.05 -16.38
C LEU A 632 -20.11 0.62 -14.92
N PHE A 633 -19.71 1.52 -14.02
CA PHE A 633 -19.67 1.23 -12.59
C PHE A 633 -21.03 0.74 -12.06
N LEU A 634 -22.14 1.38 -12.43
CA LEU A 634 -23.49 0.95 -12.04
C LEU A 634 -23.84 -0.43 -12.63
N LYS A 635 -23.41 -0.74 -13.86
CA LYS A 635 -23.53 -2.09 -14.47
C LYS A 635 -22.68 -3.14 -13.77
N SER A 636 -21.52 -2.78 -13.22
CA SER A 636 -20.69 -3.68 -12.41
C SER A 636 -21.22 -3.85 -10.98
N LEU A 637 -22.03 -2.89 -10.50
CA LEU A 637 -22.67 -2.94 -9.18
C LEU A 637 -23.93 -3.81 -9.19
N LEU A 638 -24.81 -3.63 -10.18
CA LEU A 638 -26.15 -4.22 -10.22
C LEU A 638 -26.18 -5.50 -11.06
N ARG A 639 -26.79 -6.57 -10.53
CA ARG A 639 -26.90 -7.86 -11.22
C ARG A 639 -27.83 -7.80 -12.43
N GLU A 640 -28.95 -7.12 -12.28
CA GLU A 640 -29.97 -6.94 -13.31
C GLU A 640 -29.94 -5.50 -13.81
N GLU A 641 -30.20 -5.30 -15.10
CA GLU A 641 -30.40 -3.96 -15.64
C GLU A 641 -31.69 -3.36 -15.08
N ILE A 642 -31.65 -2.08 -14.72
CA ILE A 642 -32.82 -1.36 -14.21
C ILE A 642 -33.47 -0.62 -15.36
N ASP A 643 -34.75 -0.94 -15.62
CA ASP A 643 -35.57 -0.24 -16.61
C ASP A 643 -35.58 1.28 -16.36
N GLY A 644 -35.26 2.06 -17.39
CA GLY A 644 -35.25 3.53 -17.34
C GLY A 644 -34.03 4.17 -16.67
N LEU A 645 -33.02 3.40 -16.24
CA LEU A 645 -31.79 3.96 -15.64
C LEU A 645 -31.00 4.81 -16.64
N ASP A 646 -30.82 4.33 -17.87
CA ASP A 646 -30.10 5.09 -18.91
C ASP A 646 -30.80 6.40 -19.24
N GLU A 647 -32.13 6.39 -19.31
CA GLU A 647 -32.96 7.58 -19.52
C GLU A 647 -32.82 8.56 -18.36
N LEU A 648 -32.76 8.07 -17.11
CA LEU A 648 -32.51 8.89 -15.94
C LEU A 648 -31.14 9.57 -16.01
N LEU A 649 -30.07 8.82 -16.31
CA LEU A 649 -28.71 9.38 -16.41
C LEU A 649 -28.62 10.45 -17.50
N ASN A 650 -29.21 10.19 -18.68
CA ASN A 650 -29.29 11.15 -19.79
C ASN A 650 -30.06 12.42 -19.39
N ARG A 651 -31.23 12.30 -18.77
CA ARG A 651 -32.03 13.45 -18.31
C ARG A 651 -31.31 14.26 -17.24
N MET A 652 -30.54 13.60 -16.39
CA MET A 652 -29.69 14.24 -15.38
C MET A 652 -28.46 14.90 -16.00
N GLY A 653 -28.06 14.55 -17.23
CA GLY A 653 -26.84 15.03 -17.89
C GLY A 653 -25.57 14.47 -17.25
N ILE A 654 -25.61 13.21 -16.82
CA ILE A 654 -24.51 12.49 -16.15
C ILE A 654 -24.23 11.13 -16.80
N ASP A 655 -24.73 10.92 -18.02
CA ASP A 655 -24.52 9.72 -18.83
C ASP A 655 -23.06 9.51 -19.25
N GLU A 656 -22.35 10.61 -19.51
CA GLU A 656 -20.90 10.63 -19.76
C GLU A 656 -20.08 10.86 -18.48
N ALA A 657 -20.70 10.82 -17.29
CA ALA A 657 -19.97 11.06 -16.04
C ALA A 657 -18.94 9.96 -15.76
N GLU A 658 -17.88 10.33 -15.05
CA GLU A 658 -16.81 9.43 -14.63
C GLU A 658 -16.69 9.36 -13.11
N ILE A 659 -16.39 8.18 -12.60
CA ILE A 659 -16.25 7.88 -11.18
C ILE A 659 -14.90 7.20 -10.93
N GLY A 660 -14.30 7.45 -9.76
CA GLY A 660 -13.16 6.67 -9.33
C GLY A 660 -12.80 6.89 -7.88
N PHE A 661 -12.76 5.80 -7.12
CA PHE A 661 -12.43 5.76 -5.69
C PHE A 661 -11.76 4.43 -5.33
N ASN A 662 -10.72 4.44 -4.50
CA ASN A 662 -10.02 3.22 -4.08
C ASN A 662 -10.08 2.97 -2.55
N HIS A 663 -10.61 3.94 -1.80
CA HIS A 663 -10.85 3.78 -0.38
C HIS A 663 -12.04 4.60 0.13
N TRP A 664 -12.46 4.25 1.33
CA TRP A 664 -13.40 4.98 2.14
C TRP A 664 -12.65 5.83 3.18
N THR A 665 -13.20 6.99 3.54
CA THR A 665 -12.69 7.85 4.61
C THR A 665 -13.84 8.27 5.51
N SER A 666 -13.65 8.19 6.83
CA SER A 666 -14.61 8.68 7.81
C SER A 666 -14.57 10.20 7.89
N LEU A 667 -15.71 10.87 7.68
CA LEU A 667 -15.87 12.29 8.00
C LEU A 667 -16.11 12.46 9.49
N LEU A 668 -15.37 13.36 10.12
CA LEU A 668 -15.46 13.58 11.56
C LEU A 668 -16.13 14.89 11.88
N ALA A 669 -17.02 14.85 12.87
CA ALA A 669 -17.67 16.03 13.41
C ALA A 669 -16.80 16.80 14.43
N THR A 670 -15.47 16.86 14.26
CA THR A 670 -14.58 17.40 15.32
C THR A 670 -14.43 18.92 15.34
N ASN A 671 -15.01 19.67 14.40
CA ASN A 671 -14.93 21.12 14.45
C ASN A 671 -16.22 21.74 15.03
N GLN A 672 -16.29 21.80 16.36
CA GLN A 672 -17.36 22.42 17.13
C GLN A 672 -17.62 23.88 16.69
N LYS A 673 -16.61 24.61 16.20
CA LYS A 673 -16.78 25.96 15.62
C LYS A 673 -17.49 25.97 14.26
N TYR A 674 -17.38 24.92 13.46
CA TYR A 674 -18.17 24.76 12.22
C TYR A 674 -19.60 24.35 12.54
N VAL A 675 -19.79 23.52 13.57
CA VAL A 675 -21.12 23.16 14.10
C VAL A 675 -21.85 24.40 14.64
N GLU A 676 -21.14 25.29 15.36
CA GLU A 676 -21.68 26.53 15.91
C GLU A 676 -22.02 27.59 14.84
N SER A 677 -21.37 27.58 13.67
CA SER A 677 -21.58 28.61 12.62
C SER A 677 -22.39 28.14 11.40
N GLY A 678 -22.66 26.84 11.23
CA GLY A 678 -23.36 26.32 10.04
C GLY A 678 -24.30 25.10 10.22
N GLY A 679 -24.39 24.49 11.41
CA GLY A 679 -25.19 23.27 11.63
C GLY A 679 -24.60 22.00 11.00
N MET A 680 -25.40 20.95 10.79
CA MET A 680 -25.04 19.63 10.21
C MET A 680 -24.53 19.65 8.73
N LYS A 681 -24.13 20.82 8.22
CA LYS A 681 -23.83 21.08 6.80
C LYS A 681 -22.35 20.85 6.46
N PHE A 682 -21.91 19.59 6.48
CA PHE A 682 -20.50 19.21 6.34
C PHE A 682 -19.97 19.21 4.90
N LEU A 683 -20.85 19.06 3.91
CA LEU A 683 -20.43 18.85 2.52
C LEU A 683 -20.37 20.16 1.76
N THR A 684 -19.18 20.50 1.27
CA THR A 684 -18.91 21.67 0.42
C THR A 684 -18.46 21.22 -0.98
N GLU A 685 -18.61 22.11 -1.98
CA GLU A 685 -18.12 21.86 -3.35
C GLU A 685 -16.65 21.46 -3.36
N ASN A 686 -15.82 22.22 -2.64
CA ASN A 686 -14.38 21.98 -2.56
C ASN A 686 -14.06 20.62 -1.94
N LEU A 687 -14.80 20.19 -0.91
CA LEU A 687 -14.60 18.89 -0.30
C LEU A 687 -14.91 17.75 -1.28
N VAL A 688 -16.00 17.85 -2.05
CA VAL A 688 -16.34 16.84 -3.06
C VAL A 688 -15.29 16.80 -4.17
N ILE A 689 -14.84 17.98 -4.63
CA ILE A 689 -13.77 18.09 -5.64
C ILE A 689 -12.52 17.40 -5.12
N GLU A 690 -12.02 17.77 -3.94
CA GLU A 690 -10.81 17.18 -3.37
C GLU A 690 -10.97 15.67 -3.12
N ALA A 691 -12.15 15.21 -2.72
CA ALA A 691 -12.43 13.78 -2.56
C ALA A 691 -12.34 13.01 -3.88
N TYR A 692 -12.88 13.58 -4.96
CA TYR A 692 -12.75 13.01 -6.31
C TYR A 692 -11.28 12.92 -6.76
N HIS A 693 -10.48 13.96 -6.50
CA HIS A 693 -9.03 13.95 -6.82
C HIS A 693 -8.25 12.92 -5.98
N ARG A 694 -8.62 12.75 -4.71
CA ARG A 694 -8.02 11.76 -3.79
C ARG A 694 -8.47 10.32 -4.02
N HIS A 695 -9.43 10.06 -4.90
CA HIS A 695 -10.05 8.73 -5.03
C HIS A 695 -10.64 8.23 -3.71
N THR A 696 -11.24 9.13 -2.92
CA THR A 696 -11.88 8.75 -1.67
C THR A 696 -13.40 8.90 -1.75
N ALA A 697 -14.09 7.91 -1.21
CA ALA A 697 -15.50 7.96 -0.88
C ALA A 697 -15.67 8.21 0.63
N PHE A 698 -16.78 8.79 1.06
CA PHE A 698 -16.99 9.14 2.46
C PHE A 698 -17.95 8.20 3.17
N LYS A 699 -17.56 7.81 4.39
CA LYS A 699 -18.46 7.38 5.47
C LYS A 699 -18.86 8.62 6.25
N MET A 700 -20.16 8.86 6.38
CA MET A 700 -20.69 9.98 7.17
C MET A 700 -20.51 9.71 8.67
N PRO A 701 -20.47 10.77 9.52
CA PRO A 701 -20.36 10.58 10.96
C PRO A 701 -21.48 9.72 11.53
N LEU A 702 -21.21 8.99 12.62
CA LEU A 702 -22.23 8.21 13.31
C LEU A 702 -23.42 9.10 13.74
N GLY A 703 -24.65 8.62 13.51
CA GLY A 703 -25.87 9.36 13.86
C GLY A 703 -26.19 10.52 12.90
N PHE A 704 -25.44 10.68 11.80
CA PHE A 704 -25.74 11.67 10.79
C PHE A 704 -27.11 11.39 10.14
N PRO A 705 -28.04 12.37 10.11
CA PRO A 705 -29.37 12.11 9.59
C PRO A 705 -29.30 11.95 8.07
N VAL A 706 -30.02 10.95 7.53
CA VAL A 706 -30.37 10.76 6.11
C VAL A 706 -29.33 10.08 5.22
N ILE A 707 -28.04 10.41 5.31
CA ILE A 707 -27.01 9.86 4.41
C ILE A 707 -25.95 9.13 5.20
N ASP A 708 -25.61 7.93 4.76
CA ASP A 708 -24.57 7.13 5.40
C ASP A 708 -23.27 7.17 4.60
N HIS A 709 -23.37 7.20 3.26
CA HIS A 709 -22.20 7.23 2.37
C HIS A 709 -22.34 8.18 1.19
N ILE A 710 -21.18 8.65 0.71
CA ILE A 710 -21.08 9.55 -0.44
C ILE A 710 -19.94 9.11 -1.35
N ILE A 711 -20.19 9.08 -2.66
CA ILE A 711 -19.15 8.82 -3.67
C ILE A 711 -19.12 9.96 -4.69
N PRO A 712 -18.01 10.71 -4.80
CA PRO A 712 -17.86 11.76 -5.80
C PRO A 712 -17.78 11.23 -7.23
N PHE A 713 -18.33 11.97 -8.18
CA PHE A 713 -18.14 11.76 -9.62
C PHE A 713 -17.96 13.09 -10.35
N LYS A 714 -17.42 13.06 -11.57
CA LYS A 714 -17.24 14.23 -12.44
C LYS A 714 -18.13 14.09 -13.68
N TYR A 715 -18.73 15.19 -14.11
CA TYR A 715 -19.50 15.30 -15.36
C TYR A 715 -19.08 16.56 -16.14
N ASN A 716 -19.54 16.72 -17.38
CA ASN A 716 -19.06 17.76 -18.30
C ASN A 716 -19.11 19.20 -17.73
N ALA A 717 -20.11 19.51 -16.90
CA ALA A 717 -20.31 20.84 -16.33
C ALA A 717 -19.91 20.96 -14.85
N GLY A 718 -19.29 19.94 -14.24
CA GLY A 718 -18.83 20.02 -12.85
C GLY A 718 -18.66 18.67 -12.14
N TYR A 719 -18.94 18.67 -10.84
CA TYR A 719 -18.80 17.52 -9.96
C TYR A 719 -20.14 17.21 -9.31
N GLY A 720 -20.43 15.93 -9.11
CA GLY A 720 -21.65 15.43 -8.49
C GLY A 720 -21.33 14.38 -7.43
N ILE A 721 -22.36 13.87 -6.76
CA ILE A 721 -22.22 12.75 -5.83
C ILE A 721 -23.29 11.69 -6.02
N ILE A 722 -22.91 10.46 -5.72
CA ILE A 722 -23.84 9.40 -5.34
C ILE A 722 -24.09 9.54 -3.84
N SER A 723 -25.34 9.78 -3.46
CA SER A 723 -25.78 9.82 -2.06
C SER A 723 -26.40 8.48 -1.70
N ILE A 724 -25.89 7.82 -0.66
CA ILE A 724 -26.29 6.46 -0.30
C ILE A 724 -26.86 6.44 1.11
N GLN A 725 -28.04 5.84 1.25
CA GLN A 725 -28.67 5.58 2.53
C GLN A 725 -28.96 4.09 2.66
N ASN A 726 -28.58 3.54 3.79
CA ASN A 726 -28.82 2.18 4.19
C ASN A 726 -30.05 2.14 5.09
N LYS A 727 -30.85 1.09 4.94
CA LYS A 727 -31.92 0.85 5.88
C LYS A 727 -31.31 0.46 7.22
N ASN A 728 -31.48 1.33 8.18
CA ASN A 728 -31.04 1.14 9.55
C ASN A 728 -32.12 0.42 10.37
N SER A 729 -31.74 -0.35 11.40
CA SER A 729 -32.66 -1.18 12.22
C SER A 729 -33.78 -0.38 12.91
N LYS A 730 -33.58 0.93 13.08
CA LYS A 730 -34.57 1.87 13.65
C LYS A 730 -35.61 2.36 12.62
N LYS A 731 -35.39 2.18 11.30
CA LYS A 731 -36.33 2.57 10.23
C LYS A 731 -36.98 1.33 9.61
N THR A 732 -38.24 1.08 10.00
CA THR A 732 -38.97 -0.13 9.63
C THR A 732 -39.44 -0.17 8.16
N THR A 733 -39.61 0.97 7.49
CA THR A 733 -40.19 1.04 6.14
C THR A 733 -39.66 2.21 5.29
N PHE A 734 -39.38 1.93 4.01
CA PHE A 734 -39.06 2.91 2.97
C PHE A 734 -40.25 3.85 2.71
N GLY A 735 -40.01 5.16 2.58
CA GLY A 735 -41.07 6.13 2.28
C GLY A 735 -40.63 7.31 1.41
N ALA A 736 -41.61 8.11 0.96
CA ALA A 736 -41.37 9.26 0.07
C ALA A 736 -40.41 10.32 0.64
N LYS A 737 -40.29 10.40 1.97
CA LYS A 737 -39.32 11.29 2.64
C LYS A 737 -37.88 10.85 2.42
N ASP A 738 -37.61 9.55 2.28
CA ASP A 738 -36.25 9.04 2.03
C ASP A 738 -35.77 9.49 0.64
N ILE A 739 -36.65 9.43 -0.37
CA ILE A 739 -36.37 9.94 -1.73
C ILE A 739 -35.95 11.42 -1.69
N SER A 740 -36.79 12.28 -1.10
CA SER A 740 -36.50 13.72 -1.04
C SER A 740 -35.22 14.04 -0.28
N SER A 741 -34.90 13.25 0.75
CA SER A 741 -33.76 13.53 1.60
C SER A 741 -32.44 13.04 0.97
N LEU A 742 -32.49 12.01 0.12
CA LEU A 742 -31.34 11.52 -0.66
C LEU A 742 -30.99 12.42 -1.85
N ILE A 743 -31.97 12.91 -2.59
CA ILE A 743 -31.74 13.76 -3.77
C ILE A 743 -31.58 15.24 -3.42
N HIS A 744 -32.13 15.67 -2.27
CA HIS A 744 -31.95 17.01 -1.71
C HIS A 744 -31.62 16.99 -0.21
N PRO A 745 -30.37 16.61 0.15
CA PRO A 745 -29.86 16.58 1.52
C PRO A 745 -29.59 17.98 2.09
N SER A 746 -30.63 18.80 2.20
CA SER A 746 -30.56 20.20 2.65
C SER A 746 -29.93 20.41 4.03
N TYR A 747 -29.95 19.38 4.88
CA TYR A 747 -29.31 19.37 6.19
C TYR A 747 -27.82 19.04 6.15
N SER A 748 -27.35 18.42 5.06
CA SER A 748 -25.98 17.92 4.90
C SER A 748 -25.08 18.84 4.09
N PHE A 749 -25.68 19.72 3.27
CA PHE A 749 -24.97 20.58 2.34
C PHE A 749 -24.81 22.01 2.83
N GLY A 750 -23.59 22.53 2.72
CA GLY A 750 -23.24 23.94 2.92
C GLY A 750 -23.77 24.85 1.81
N LYS A 751 -23.20 26.06 1.66
CA LYS A 751 -23.51 26.95 0.51
C LYS A 751 -23.01 26.29 -0.79
N TRP A 752 -23.90 26.08 -1.76
CA TRP A 752 -23.57 25.42 -3.03
C TRP A 752 -24.16 26.14 -4.25
N LYS A 753 -23.60 25.89 -5.43
CA LYS A 753 -24.09 26.42 -6.71
C LYS A 753 -25.39 25.75 -7.14
N LYS A 754 -26.21 26.51 -7.87
CA LYS A 754 -27.42 26.03 -8.54
C LYS A 754 -27.01 25.03 -9.65
N GLY A 755 -27.61 23.84 -9.68
CA GLY A 755 -27.38 22.85 -10.75
C GLY A 755 -26.49 21.65 -10.42
N TYR A 756 -26.11 21.47 -9.15
CA TYR A 756 -25.36 20.31 -8.67
C TYR A 756 -26.13 18.99 -8.86
N LYS A 757 -25.43 17.91 -9.25
CA LYS A 757 -26.04 16.61 -9.61
C LYS A 757 -25.89 15.60 -8.48
N ILE A 758 -27.01 15.04 -8.03
CA ILE A 758 -27.07 14.04 -6.95
C ILE A 758 -27.82 12.82 -7.46
N LEU A 759 -27.17 11.66 -7.45
CA LEU A 759 -27.79 10.37 -7.71
C LEU A 759 -28.05 9.66 -6.37
N GLY A 760 -29.31 9.46 -6.01
CA GLY A 760 -29.68 8.79 -4.77
C GLY A 760 -29.71 7.26 -4.91
N ILE A 761 -29.13 6.55 -3.95
CA ILE A 761 -29.22 5.09 -3.80
C ILE A 761 -29.72 4.77 -2.40
N TYR A 762 -30.77 3.96 -2.32
CA TYR A 762 -31.30 3.42 -1.07
C TYR A 762 -31.11 1.90 -1.04
N ILE A 763 -30.54 1.37 0.04
CA ILE A 763 -30.20 -0.05 0.16
C ILE A 763 -30.94 -0.68 1.35
N ASP A 764 -31.72 -1.74 1.09
CA ASP A 764 -32.38 -2.59 2.11
C ASP A 764 -31.78 -4.00 2.07
N LEU A 765 -30.79 -4.27 2.93
CA LEU A 765 -30.16 -5.60 3.03
C LEU A 765 -31.00 -6.62 3.82
N GLY A 766 -32.19 -6.26 4.31
CA GLY A 766 -33.10 -7.20 4.98
C GLY A 766 -32.79 -7.51 6.44
N LEU A 767 -32.21 -6.57 7.19
CA LEU A 767 -31.79 -6.74 8.59
C LEU A 767 -32.91 -7.14 9.59
N ASP A 768 -34.19 -6.87 9.27
CA ASP A 768 -35.34 -6.95 10.20
C ASP A 768 -36.38 -8.06 9.91
N ARG A 769 -36.12 -9.06 9.05
CA ARG A 769 -37.20 -9.95 8.58
C ARG A 769 -36.94 -11.44 8.73
N GLU A 770 -37.94 -12.15 9.28
CA GLU A 770 -38.06 -13.62 9.32
C GLU A 770 -38.22 -14.27 7.93
N LYS A 771 -38.45 -13.47 6.87
CA LYS A 771 -38.59 -13.93 5.48
C LYS A 771 -37.47 -13.35 4.62
N ALA A 772 -36.88 -14.19 3.76
CA ALA A 772 -35.90 -13.79 2.76
C ALA A 772 -36.45 -12.61 1.94
N VAL A 773 -35.68 -11.52 1.87
CA VAL A 773 -35.98 -10.40 0.98
C VAL A 773 -35.66 -10.86 -0.43
N GLU A 774 -36.67 -10.83 -1.31
CA GLU A 774 -36.47 -11.09 -2.74
C GLU A 774 -35.46 -10.06 -3.28
N SER A 775 -34.41 -10.56 -3.93
CA SER A 775 -33.35 -9.69 -4.44
C SER A 775 -33.87 -8.93 -5.65
N LYS A 776 -33.97 -7.60 -5.55
CA LYS A 776 -34.47 -6.72 -6.61
C LYS A 776 -33.77 -5.37 -6.61
N ALA A 777 -33.51 -4.80 -7.79
CA ALA A 777 -33.13 -3.41 -7.94
C ALA A 777 -34.12 -2.68 -8.88
N GLU A 778 -34.60 -1.50 -8.50
CA GLU A 778 -35.58 -0.74 -9.29
C GLU A 778 -35.43 0.78 -9.11
N LEU A 779 -35.95 1.57 -10.05
CA LEU A 779 -36.12 3.01 -9.85
C LEU A 779 -37.39 3.30 -9.06
N LYS A 780 -37.28 4.10 -8.00
CA LYS A 780 -38.43 4.61 -7.24
C LYS A 780 -38.58 6.10 -7.38
N SER A 781 -39.81 6.54 -7.65
CA SER A 781 -40.20 7.94 -7.72
C SER A 781 -41.01 8.37 -6.50
N ARG A 782 -41.04 9.67 -6.24
CA ARG A 782 -41.91 10.26 -5.22
C ARG A 782 -43.37 10.15 -5.66
N ASN A 783 -44.13 9.25 -5.04
CA ASN A 783 -45.59 9.26 -5.19
C ASN A 783 -46.17 10.53 -4.56
N VAL A 784 -46.53 11.52 -5.37
CA VAL A 784 -47.35 12.65 -4.90
C VAL A 784 -48.76 12.11 -4.69
N PRO A 785 -49.35 12.19 -3.47
CA PRO A 785 -50.76 11.89 -3.29
C PRO A 785 -51.55 12.90 -4.13
N GLN A 786 -52.29 12.44 -5.13
CA GLN A 786 -53.37 13.25 -5.70
C GLN A 786 -54.35 13.52 -4.56
N THR A 787 -54.29 14.71 -3.97
CA THR A 787 -55.35 15.16 -3.07
C THR A 787 -56.61 15.26 -3.93
N ARG A 788 -57.62 14.43 -3.60
CA ARG A 788 -58.98 14.55 -4.12
C ARG A 788 -59.59 15.85 -3.58
N SER A 789 -59.16 16.98 -4.13
CA SER A 789 -59.82 18.27 -4.04
C SER A 789 -59.91 18.79 -5.46
N LYS A 790 -60.88 18.26 -6.21
CA LYS A 790 -61.38 18.92 -7.42
C LYS A 790 -61.96 20.27 -6.99
N ASN A 791 -61.17 21.33 -7.04
CA ASN A 791 -61.72 22.65 -7.37
C ASN A 791 -61.69 22.76 -8.88
N LYS A 792 -62.86 22.52 -9.50
CA LYS A 792 -63.16 23.04 -10.83
C LYS A 792 -62.96 24.55 -10.76
N ASN A 793 -61.94 25.05 -11.44
CA ASN A 793 -61.71 26.44 -11.89
C ASN A 793 -60.20 26.73 -11.78
N ASN A 794 -59.44 26.18 -12.73
CA ASN A 794 -58.16 26.67 -13.25
C ASN A 794 -57.66 25.60 -14.22
N GLU A 795 -58.28 25.55 -15.40
CA GLU A 795 -57.60 25.06 -16.59
C GLU A 795 -56.46 26.07 -16.88
N ASP A 796 -55.28 25.57 -17.28
CA ASP A 796 -54.06 26.31 -17.66
C ASP A 796 -52.95 26.51 -16.62
N LYS A 797 -52.63 25.49 -15.82
CA LYS A 797 -51.22 25.20 -15.49
C LYS A 797 -50.99 23.69 -15.52
N GLU A 798 -50.26 23.20 -16.52
CA GLU A 798 -49.61 21.91 -16.44
C GLU A 798 -48.76 21.89 -15.16
N ASP A 799 -49.16 21.11 -14.17
CA ASP A 799 -48.30 20.74 -13.05
C ASP A 799 -47.13 19.94 -13.64
N VAL A 800 -46.04 20.64 -13.96
CA VAL A 800 -44.76 20.03 -14.34
C VAL A 800 -44.36 19.08 -13.21
N LYS A 801 -44.46 17.77 -13.45
CA LYS A 801 -43.78 16.77 -12.62
C LYS A 801 -42.33 17.26 -12.48
N ASN A 802 -41.85 17.48 -11.26
CA ASN A 802 -40.42 17.63 -11.05
C ASN A 802 -39.76 16.28 -11.38
N ASP A 803 -39.36 16.11 -12.64
CA ASP A 803 -38.93 14.85 -13.25
C ASP A 803 -37.57 14.32 -12.75
N TYR A 804 -37.00 14.93 -11.70
CA TYR A 804 -35.72 14.56 -11.07
C TYR A 804 -35.89 13.80 -9.73
N ASP A 805 -37.13 13.51 -9.30
CA ASP A 805 -37.43 12.86 -8.02
C ASP A 805 -37.35 11.32 -8.10
N GLN A 806 -36.28 10.77 -8.69
CA GLN A 806 -36.03 9.32 -8.78
C GLN A 806 -34.73 8.91 -8.07
N ILE A 807 -34.77 7.74 -7.43
CA ILE A 807 -33.60 7.10 -6.81
C ILE A 807 -33.50 5.63 -7.23
N ILE A 808 -32.30 5.06 -7.10
CA ILE A 808 -32.06 3.62 -7.22
C ILE A 808 -32.40 2.96 -5.88
N TYR A 809 -33.31 1.99 -5.89
CA TYR A 809 -33.70 1.21 -4.72
C TYR A 809 -33.20 -0.23 -4.88
N ILE A 810 -32.34 -0.68 -3.98
CA ILE A 810 -31.71 -2.02 -4.02
C ILE A 810 -32.16 -2.82 -2.80
N GLN A 811 -32.64 -4.04 -3.01
CA GLN A 811 -33.11 -4.95 -1.97
C GLN A 811 -32.35 -6.27 -2.01
N GLY A 812 -31.80 -6.68 -0.86
CA GLY A 812 -31.10 -7.95 -0.73
C GLY A 812 -29.69 -7.96 -1.34
N VAL A 813 -28.80 -8.74 -0.73
CA VAL A 813 -27.39 -8.88 -1.17
C VAL A 813 -27.30 -9.53 -2.56
N GLY A 814 -28.29 -10.35 -2.95
CA GLY A 814 -28.32 -11.01 -4.26
C GLY A 814 -28.53 -10.07 -5.45
N SER A 815 -28.91 -8.81 -5.23
CA SER A 815 -29.05 -7.81 -6.30
C SER A 815 -27.73 -7.24 -6.80
N PHE A 816 -26.63 -7.51 -6.09
CA PHE A 816 -25.31 -7.03 -6.49
C PHE A 816 -24.65 -8.04 -7.44
N LYS A 817 -24.12 -7.56 -8.58
CA LYS A 817 -23.45 -8.41 -9.59
C LYS A 817 -22.19 -9.05 -9.02
N CYS A 818 -21.47 -8.31 -8.19
CA CYS A 818 -20.23 -8.75 -7.56
C CYS A 818 -20.41 -9.82 -6.46
N CYS A 819 -21.66 -10.18 -6.12
CA CYS A 819 -21.96 -11.21 -5.12
C CYS A 819 -22.08 -12.60 -5.73
N SER A 820 -20.99 -13.37 -5.74
CA SER A 820 -21.05 -14.82 -5.93
C SER A 820 -21.81 -15.48 -4.76
N LYS A 821 -22.19 -16.76 -4.90
CA LYS A 821 -22.82 -17.52 -3.80
C LYS A 821 -21.95 -17.50 -2.53
N GLU A 822 -20.65 -17.75 -2.70
CA GLU A 822 -19.68 -17.77 -1.60
C GLU A 822 -19.48 -16.41 -0.92
N ILE A 823 -19.40 -15.33 -1.71
CA ILE A 823 -19.30 -13.97 -1.17
C ILE A 823 -20.59 -13.62 -0.42
N SER A 824 -21.75 -13.97 -0.98
CA SER A 824 -23.06 -13.70 -0.36
C SER A 824 -23.20 -14.39 1.00
N GLU A 825 -22.74 -15.64 1.11
CA GLU A 825 -22.75 -16.40 2.38
C GLU A 825 -21.86 -15.73 3.44
N ARG A 826 -20.66 -15.28 3.06
CA ARG A 826 -19.74 -14.57 3.97
C ARG A 826 -20.26 -13.20 4.39
N LEU A 827 -20.81 -12.42 3.47
CA LEU A 827 -21.44 -11.13 3.78
C LEU A 827 -22.66 -11.32 4.70
N SER A 828 -23.45 -12.38 4.50
CA SER A 828 -24.55 -12.72 5.39
C SER A 828 -24.05 -13.03 6.80
N LYS A 829 -22.96 -13.78 6.95
CA LYS A 829 -22.33 -13.99 8.26
C LYS A 829 -21.91 -12.66 8.89
N ILE A 830 -21.30 -11.75 8.13
CA ILE A 830 -20.91 -10.42 8.64
C ILE A 830 -22.12 -9.65 9.15
N LEU A 831 -23.23 -9.66 8.40
CA LEU A 831 -24.48 -9.00 8.81
C LEU A 831 -25.05 -9.58 10.11
N PHE A 832 -25.04 -10.91 10.28
CA PHE A 832 -25.81 -11.61 11.31
C PHE A 832 -25.00 -12.28 12.45
N THR A 833 -23.67 -12.18 12.48
CA THR A 833 -22.84 -12.76 13.56
C THR A 833 -23.24 -12.19 14.93
N ARG A 834 -23.42 -13.00 15.98
CA ARG A 834 -23.79 -12.45 17.30
C ARG A 834 -22.64 -11.63 17.90
N PRO A 835 -22.91 -10.48 18.52
CA PRO A 835 -21.88 -9.66 19.14
C PRO A 835 -21.16 -10.43 20.26
N TRP A 836 -19.89 -10.11 20.46
CA TRP A 836 -19.12 -10.64 21.58
C TRP A 836 -19.61 -10.01 22.89
N PRO A 837 -19.69 -10.76 24.01
CA PRO A 837 -20.24 -10.26 25.28
C PRO A 837 -19.47 -9.10 25.96
N LEU A 838 -18.34 -8.65 25.41
CA LEU A 838 -17.52 -7.54 25.93
C LEU A 838 -17.76 -6.20 25.20
N ASP A 839 -18.81 -6.11 24.40
CA ASP A 839 -19.34 -4.85 23.83
C ASP A 839 -19.59 -3.75 24.90
N THR A 840 -19.64 -4.15 26.18
CA THR A 840 -19.74 -3.25 27.33
C THR A 840 -18.57 -2.30 27.56
N GLN A 841 -17.39 -2.52 26.96
CA GLN A 841 -16.31 -1.52 26.98
C GLN A 841 -16.51 -0.40 25.94
N TRP A 842 -17.39 -0.61 24.96
CA TRP A 842 -17.84 0.38 23.98
C TRP A 842 -19.23 0.95 24.35
N SER A 843 -20.01 0.25 25.19
CA SER A 843 -21.33 0.72 25.66
C SER A 843 -21.30 1.66 26.88
N GLU A 844 -20.12 2.01 27.42
CA GLU A 844 -19.98 3.11 28.39
C GLU A 844 -19.87 4.49 27.70
N PHE A 845 -20.04 4.57 26.38
CA PHE A 845 -20.20 5.81 25.62
C PHE A 845 -21.69 6.18 25.51
N ASP A 846 -22.38 6.29 26.66
CA ASP A 846 -23.71 6.90 26.70
C ASP A 846 -23.56 8.40 26.42
N GLU A 847 -24.17 8.88 25.33
CA GLU A 847 -24.22 10.30 24.92
C GLU A 847 -24.63 11.25 26.05
N LYS A 848 -25.22 10.73 27.12
CA LYS A 848 -25.74 11.51 28.24
C LYS A 848 -24.79 11.64 29.44
N THR A 849 -23.71 10.87 29.56
CA THR A 849 -22.97 10.79 30.84
C THR A 849 -21.50 11.17 30.86
N ASP A 850 -20.83 11.51 29.74
CA ASP A 850 -19.39 11.83 29.83
C ASP A 850 -18.88 12.96 28.91
N LEU A 851 -19.27 14.20 29.24
CA LEU A 851 -18.68 15.44 28.70
C LEU A 851 -17.16 15.57 28.96
N LYS A 852 -16.56 14.75 29.83
CA LYS A 852 -15.11 14.76 30.11
C LYS A 852 -14.28 13.92 29.13
N ARG A 853 -14.89 12.99 28.37
CA ARG A 853 -14.22 12.20 27.31
C ARG A 853 -14.22 12.88 25.94
N GLU A 854 -14.99 13.95 25.78
CA GLU A 854 -15.08 14.72 24.52
C GLU A 854 -13.70 15.29 24.10
N ASP A 855 -12.90 15.74 25.06
CA ASP A 855 -11.52 16.22 24.79
C ASP A 855 -10.56 15.09 24.43
N VAL A 856 -10.81 13.87 24.93
CA VAL A 856 -10.02 12.67 24.63
C VAL A 856 -10.32 12.23 23.19
N ILE A 857 -11.59 12.08 22.80
CA ILE A 857 -11.99 11.72 21.43
C ILE A 857 -11.59 12.81 20.40
N LYS A 858 -11.62 14.10 20.79
CA LYS A 858 -11.13 15.22 19.96
C LYS A 858 -9.65 15.12 19.61
N THR A 859 -8.83 14.43 20.41
CA THR A 859 -7.39 14.22 20.12
C THR A 859 -7.12 13.08 19.12
N PHE A 860 -8.16 12.38 18.66
CA PHE A 860 -8.00 11.01 18.20
C PHE A 860 -8.52 10.71 16.79
N LEU A 861 -8.98 11.68 15.99
CA LEU A 861 -9.74 11.33 14.78
C LEU A 861 -9.20 11.94 13.45
N PRO A 862 -9.16 11.14 12.34
CA PRO A 862 -8.68 11.50 10.99
C PRO A 862 -9.64 12.31 10.09
N LEU A 863 -9.30 13.57 9.85
CA LEU A 863 -9.33 14.27 8.56
C LEU A 863 -8.76 15.66 8.86
N VAL A 864 -7.47 15.83 8.59
CA VAL A 864 -6.80 17.13 8.73
C VAL A 864 -7.20 17.99 7.54
N PHE A 865 -8.35 18.64 7.64
CA PHE A 865 -8.62 19.85 6.87
C PHE A 865 -8.29 21.05 7.77
N GLU A 866 -7.25 21.80 7.37
CA GLU A 866 -6.72 23.00 8.00
C GLU A 866 -6.70 23.00 9.55
N GLN A 867 -5.73 22.32 10.15
CA GLN A 867 -5.34 22.64 11.52
C GLN A 867 -4.61 23.99 11.51
N LYS A 868 -5.33 25.09 11.79
CA LYS A 868 -4.69 26.40 12.11
C LYS A 868 -3.89 26.35 13.41
N GLN A 869 -4.12 25.35 14.26
CA GLN A 869 -3.39 25.06 15.50
C GLN A 869 -3.31 23.54 15.73
N SER A 870 -2.16 23.06 16.18
CA SER A 870 -1.92 21.67 16.57
C SER A 870 -2.80 21.34 17.79
N LEU A 871 -3.48 20.18 17.79
CA LEU A 871 -4.28 19.70 18.92
C LEU A 871 -3.47 19.52 20.22
N VAL A 872 -2.14 19.50 20.11
CA VAL A 872 -1.20 19.40 21.23
C VAL A 872 -1.06 20.74 21.99
N ASP A 873 -1.51 21.88 21.45
CA ASP A 873 -1.55 23.15 22.20
C ASP A 873 -2.52 23.08 23.41
N LYS A 874 -3.42 22.08 23.42
CA LYS A 874 -4.30 21.74 24.55
C LYS A 874 -3.75 20.64 25.48
N TRP A 875 -2.61 20.04 25.17
CA TRP A 875 -1.93 19.16 26.11
C TRP A 875 -1.30 20.00 27.22
N GLN A 876 -2.12 20.41 28.20
CA GLN A 876 -1.58 20.76 29.50
C GLN A 876 -1.06 19.46 30.12
N LEU A 877 0.26 19.27 30.08
CA LEU A 877 0.95 18.32 30.94
C LEU A 877 0.59 18.67 32.38
N ILE A 878 -0.32 17.92 32.99
CA ILE A 878 -0.57 17.98 34.45
C ILE A 878 0.68 17.48 35.16
#